data_AF-F9W564-F1
#
_entry.id   AF-F9W564-F1
#
_cell.length_a   1.000
_cell.length_b   1.000
_cell.length_c   1.000
_cell.angle_alpha   90.00
_cell.angle_beta   90.00
_cell.angle_gamma   90.00
#
_symmetry.space_group_name_H-M   'P 1'
#
loop_
_entity.id
_entity.type
_entity.pdbx_description
1 polymer ?
#
loop_
_entity_poly.entity_id
_entity_poly.type
_entity_poly.pdbx_seq_one_letter_code
_entity_poly.pdbx_strand_id
1 'polypeptide(L)'
;MRRWSLAAVNNSCRLNRLPFEIESAQLQARRSVTSRGQFNPIHNFSYAMERGVRARDAKSFEKLITNPGPLRLAYTPDYLDWLYRCYRAKGTYMDARAAAEKKFNGNITSSGLSTLASGRNGGAADEIDNSHSLPGAPPPGMFLRPPHSFRRLAGELKRRRAQTSLDELARAQGMLDLFERQPHFPAIHIDKCTRFHLVELFKDMVLERALDSNMIWDKALLYRAILAERKMSYPPSFQYIFRAVEDTVFAPSQATPVEGKHTTAAIHGGDNSLAAKCPTLDAYYYYLYLVKKYYVDNAVVAHVVLRCHREPNATELLFSNPPPKDDTEVMRAIKALRDADAQRSSVATADSTTSAESTGGKGGGTRRDDNDKGLDSREGQPVQPPVPPASYPPIDMLWRCEENLPLLKILMFGEFNLIVSENPFIKFPSAHGFLTRPYSTDSHRSLAEGVSLANIIAEKRGHLLPSLPRNLASSIDARGQDVRRLQQKHHRDDIVSFQKLLRSSHADDNPSAFSSYADWSYFNPHAVRAEERDRLRQKAIEALKLYDSATDDIYRRSYEDVLLCHTQRVTENNHTIPATLPTLPHFVAVIKKDPHISFLQHVGLPDRNSSAAAALRHKEMEKRVYYLARALYHMALEYHKEAVRRVNKQKVNVAAALLDVFVQQEWDNLLKEDDSINAVRGLSGMQDDKARMARSLGGYMPFANRPLNANGFPTEARADDYARWMAPPTVESRGA
;
A
#
# COMPACT_ATOMS: atom_id res chain seq x y z
N MET A 1 7.28 -56.29 49.93
CA MET A 1 6.53 -57.51 50.30
C MET A 1 5.05 -57.17 50.44
N ARG A 2 4.19 -58.10 50.00
CA ARG A 2 2.71 -58.11 49.99
C ARG A 2 2.01 -57.26 48.91
N ARG A 3 1.55 -58.01 47.89
CA ARG A 3 0.46 -57.71 46.95
C ARG A 3 -0.81 -57.31 47.68
N TRP A 4 -1.72 -56.62 46.99
CA TRP A 4 -3.09 -57.08 46.71
C TRP A 4 -3.49 -56.60 45.31
N SER A 5 -4.27 -57.43 44.64
CA SER A 5 -4.78 -57.33 43.27
C SER A 5 -6.31 -57.24 43.38
N LEU A 6 -6.99 -56.49 42.51
CA LEU A 6 -8.12 -57.02 41.73
C LEU A 6 -8.74 -55.99 40.76
N ALA A 7 -8.95 -56.52 39.54
CA ALA A 7 -10.07 -56.35 38.63
C ALA A 7 -10.25 -55.05 37.83
N ALA A 8 -10.10 -55.23 36.52
CA ALA A 8 -10.51 -54.37 35.44
C ALA A 8 -12.03 -54.13 35.41
N VAL A 9 -12.42 -52.91 35.02
CA VAL A 9 -13.56 -52.68 34.12
C VAL A 9 -13.09 -51.72 33.03
N ASN A 10 -12.81 -52.29 31.86
CA ASN A 10 -12.76 -51.57 30.60
C ASN A 10 -14.15 -50.97 30.35
N ASN A 11 -14.24 -49.65 30.21
CA ASN A 11 -15.25 -49.02 29.37
C ASN A 11 -14.75 -47.65 28.89
N SER A 12 -14.23 -47.67 27.67
CA SER A 12 -14.43 -46.68 26.61
C SER A 12 -14.96 -45.30 27.02
N CYS A 13 -14.05 -44.35 27.18
CA CYS A 13 -14.20 -42.99 26.66
C CYS A 13 -12.80 -42.49 26.31
N ARG A 14 -12.37 -42.79 25.08
CA ARG A 14 -11.16 -42.23 24.48
C ARG A 14 -11.24 -40.70 24.56
N LEU A 15 -10.57 -40.13 25.55
CA LEU A 15 -10.13 -38.74 25.58
C LEU A 15 -9.00 -38.55 24.56
N ASN A 16 -9.31 -38.77 23.28
CA ASN A 16 -8.55 -38.18 22.18
C ASN A 16 -9.21 -36.86 21.82
N ARG A 17 -9.02 -35.85 22.68
CA ARG A 17 -9.06 -34.45 22.27
C ARG A 17 -7.63 -33.93 22.31
N LEU A 18 -6.87 -34.30 21.29
CA LEU A 18 -5.78 -33.46 20.81
C LEU A 18 -6.41 -32.20 20.19
N PRO A 19 -6.05 -30.98 20.61
CA PRO A 19 -6.26 -29.79 19.80
C PRO A 19 -5.00 -29.54 18.94
N PHE A 20 -4.38 -30.58 18.37
CA PHE A 20 -3.05 -30.45 17.74
C PHE A 20 -2.87 -31.19 16.41
N GLU A 21 -3.90 -31.81 15.83
CA GLU A 21 -3.79 -32.49 14.53
C GLU A 21 -4.79 -32.00 13.46
N ILE A 22 -5.39 -30.81 13.66
CA ILE A 22 -6.17 -30.13 12.61
C ILE A 22 -5.36 -28.99 11.94
N GLU A 23 -4.21 -28.60 12.50
CA GLU A 23 -3.35 -27.59 11.86
C GLU A 23 -2.63 -28.09 10.60
N SER A 24 -2.46 -29.40 10.42
CA SER A 24 -1.79 -29.96 9.24
C SER A 24 -2.69 -30.07 8.00
N ALA A 25 -4.02 -30.07 8.16
CA ALA A 25 -4.97 -30.06 7.04
C ALA A 25 -5.55 -28.65 6.74
N GLN A 26 -5.47 -27.71 7.69
CA GLN A 26 -5.86 -26.30 7.51
C GLN A 26 -4.73 -25.40 6.97
N LEU A 27 -3.59 -25.98 6.63
CA LEU A 27 -2.55 -25.32 5.82
C LEU A 27 -2.92 -25.20 4.33
N GLN A 28 -4.11 -25.69 3.93
CA GLN A 28 -4.70 -25.39 2.63
C GLN A 28 -5.06 -23.90 2.54
N ALA A 29 -4.08 -23.11 2.08
CA ALA A 29 -4.17 -21.77 1.51
C ALA A 29 -5.20 -20.84 2.19
N ARG A 30 -4.79 -20.15 3.26
CA ARG A 30 -5.44 -18.89 3.68
C ARG A 30 -5.29 -17.86 2.56
N ARG A 31 -6.13 -17.95 1.53
CA ARG A 31 -6.18 -16.95 0.45
C ARG A 31 -6.49 -15.59 1.07
N SER A 32 -5.62 -14.62 0.84
CA SER A 32 -5.84 -13.24 1.24
C SER A 32 -7.06 -12.66 0.52
N VAL A 33 -7.71 -11.67 1.12
CA VAL A 33 -8.88 -10.99 0.52
C VAL A 33 -8.51 -10.33 -0.83
N THR A 34 -7.32 -9.73 -0.93
CA THR A 34 -6.68 -9.36 -2.20
C THR A 34 -5.19 -9.66 -2.13
N SER A 35 -4.66 -10.32 -3.16
CA SER A 35 -3.23 -10.46 -3.43
C SER A 35 -2.87 -9.90 -4.81
N ARG A 36 -1.57 -9.79 -5.07
CA ARG A 36 -1.02 -9.44 -6.38
C ARG A 36 -1.66 -10.27 -7.50
N GLY A 37 -2.15 -9.60 -8.54
CA GLY A 37 -2.69 -10.24 -9.74
C GLY A 37 -4.06 -10.92 -9.56
N GLN A 38 -4.72 -10.73 -8.41
CA GLN A 38 -6.07 -11.25 -8.18
C GLN A 38 -7.10 -10.41 -8.93
N PHE A 39 -8.13 -11.06 -9.50
CA PHE A 39 -9.29 -10.37 -10.05
C PHE A 39 -10.32 -10.03 -8.98
N ASN A 40 -10.77 -8.78 -8.98
CA ASN A 40 -11.84 -8.30 -8.11
C ASN A 40 -13.04 -7.81 -8.95
N PRO A 41 -14.29 -8.09 -8.54
CA PRO A 41 -15.46 -7.71 -9.33
C PRO A 41 -15.82 -6.23 -9.11
N ILE A 42 -16.02 -5.47 -10.18
CA ILE A 42 -16.54 -4.09 -10.11
C ILE A 42 -18.06 -3.99 -10.32
N HIS A 43 -18.69 -5.06 -10.81
CA HIS A 43 -20.12 -5.11 -11.14
C HIS A 43 -20.96 -5.65 -9.99
N ASN A 44 -22.17 -5.11 -9.83
CA ASN A 44 -23.16 -5.63 -8.89
C ASN A 44 -24.22 -6.48 -9.60
N PHE A 45 -23.92 -7.77 -9.77
CA PHE A 45 -24.91 -8.70 -10.35
C PHE A 45 -26.02 -9.11 -9.39
N SER A 46 -25.79 -9.07 -8.06
CA SER A 46 -26.79 -9.52 -7.06
C SER A 46 -28.13 -8.82 -7.28
N TYR A 47 -28.10 -7.50 -7.44
CA TYR A 47 -29.30 -6.67 -7.56
C TYR A 47 -30.22 -7.05 -8.73
N ALA A 48 -29.66 -7.29 -9.91
CA ALA A 48 -30.44 -7.66 -11.09
C ALA A 48 -30.96 -9.11 -10.99
N MET A 49 -30.13 -10.01 -10.45
CA MET A 49 -30.47 -11.43 -10.34
C MET A 49 -31.53 -11.69 -9.27
N GLU A 50 -31.56 -10.92 -8.18
CA GLU A 50 -32.62 -10.96 -7.17
C GLU A 50 -33.99 -10.57 -7.76
N ARG A 51 -34.02 -9.74 -8.81
CA ARG A 51 -35.23 -9.39 -9.57
C ARG A 51 -35.58 -10.39 -10.67
N GLY A 52 -34.83 -11.49 -10.79
CA GLY A 52 -35.06 -12.52 -11.81
C GLY A 52 -34.47 -12.20 -13.18
N VAL A 53 -33.70 -11.13 -13.34
CA VAL A 53 -33.05 -10.80 -14.62
C VAL A 53 -31.80 -11.65 -14.80
N ARG A 54 -31.82 -12.55 -15.79
CA ARG A 54 -30.71 -13.48 -16.07
C ARG A 54 -30.30 -13.42 -17.54
N ALA A 55 -29.01 -13.22 -17.79
CA ALA A 55 -28.40 -13.38 -19.10
C ALA A 55 -28.13 -14.87 -19.35
N ARG A 56 -28.56 -15.36 -20.51
CA ARG A 56 -28.30 -16.75 -20.95
C ARG A 56 -27.09 -16.79 -21.89
N ASP A 57 -27.07 -15.88 -22.86
CA ASP A 57 -26.06 -15.82 -23.91
C ASP A 57 -24.96 -14.79 -23.62
N ALA A 58 -23.80 -14.96 -24.24
CA ALA A 58 -22.66 -14.05 -24.12
C ALA A 58 -23.05 -12.60 -24.51
N LYS A 59 -23.81 -12.39 -25.58
CA LYS A 59 -24.29 -11.06 -26.01
C LYS A 59 -25.14 -10.36 -24.94
N SER A 60 -25.97 -11.13 -24.24
CA SER A 60 -26.79 -10.60 -23.14
C SER A 60 -25.93 -10.23 -21.93
N PHE A 61 -24.86 -10.98 -21.69
CA PHE A 61 -23.89 -10.67 -20.64
C PHE A 61 -23.04 -9.44 -20.97
N GLU A 62 -22.58 -9.29 -22.22
CA GLU A 62 -21.90 -8.08 -22.70
C GLU A 62 -22.75 -6.82 -22.50
N LYS A 63 -24.07 -6.92 -22.79
CA LYS A 63 -25.02 -5.83 -22.51
C LYS A 63 -25.15 -5.53 -21.02
N LEU A 64 -25.01 -6.53 -20.14
CA LEU A 64 -25.12 -6.40 -18.70
C LEU A 64 -23.90 -5.69 -18.08
N ILE A 65 -22.70 -5.89 -18.64
CA ILE A 65 -21.46 -5.29 -18.14
C ILE A 65 -21.17 -3.91 -18.74
N THR A 66 -21.85 -3.54 -19.83
CA THR A 66 -21.65 -2.24 -20.49
C THR A 66 -22.31 -1.12 -19.70
N ASN A 67 -21.51 -0.21 -19.15
CA ASN A 67 -22.00 0.94 -18.40
C ASN A 67 -22.73 1.93 -19.36
N PRO A 68 -23.98 2.32 -19.07
CA PRO A 68 -24.68 3.34 -19.87
C PRO A 68 -24.11 4.75 -19.68
N GLY A 69 -23.46 5.02 -18.55
CA GLY A 69 -22.89 6.29 -18.15
C GLY A 69 -21.68 6.75 -18.98
N PRO A 70 -20.99 7.82 -18.52
CA PRO A 70 -20.00 8.52 -19.33
C PRO A 70 -18.66 7.80 -19.44
N LEU A 71 -18.39 6.82 -18.57
CA LEU A 71 -17.17 6.01 -18.57
C LEU A 71 -17.42 4.67 -19.27
N ARG A 72 -16.64 4.38 -20.30
CA ARG A 72 -16.63 3.06 -20.96
C ARG A 72 -15.37 2.31 -20.56
N LEU A 73 -15.54 1.19 -19.88
CA LEU A 73 -14.46 0.33 -19.41
C LEU A 73 -14.16 -0.75 -20.46
N ALA A 74 -12.89 -0.93 -20.77
CA ALA A 74 -12.41 -2.08 -21.50
C ALA A 74 -11.88 -3.13 -20.52
N TYR A 75 -11.88 -4.39 -20.96
CA TYR A 75 -11.47 -5.54 -20.15
C TYR A 75 -10.56 -6.44 -20.97
N THR A 76 -9.65 -7.15 -20.32
CA THR A 76 -8.94 -8.25 -20.98
C THR A 76 -9.88 -9.44 -21.20
N PRO A 77 -9.65 -10.27 -22.23
CA PRO A 77 -10.43 -11.48 -22.44
C PRO A 77 -10.42 -12.43 -21.24
N ASP A 78 -9.28 -12.54 -20.55
CA ASP A 78 -9.12 -13.37 -19.35
C ASP A 78 -10.00 -12.92 -18.19
N TYR A 79 -10.03 -11.61 -17.89
CA TYR A 79 -10.93 -11.07 -16.86
C TYR A 79 -12.40 -11.26 -17.24
N LEU A 80 -12.75 -11.10 -18.52
CA LEU A 80 -14.12 -11.31 -19.00
C LEU A 80 -14.57 -12.76 -18.86
N ASP A 81 -13.72 -13.73 -19.22
CA ASP A 81 -14.02 -15.15 -19.04
C ASP A 81 -14.19 -15.49 -17.56
N TRP A 82 -13.24 -15.06 -16.70
CA TRP A 82 -13.36 -15.21 -15.26
C TRP A 82 -14.68 -14.62 -14.72
N LEU A 83 -15.01 -13.39 -15.11
CA LEU A 83 -16.22 -12.71 -14.66
C LEU A 83 -17.48 -13.43 -15.14
N TYR A 84 -17.48 -13.95 -16.36
CA TYR A 84 -18.58 -14.70 -16.94
C TYR A 84 -18.81 -16.05 -16.24
N ARG A 85 -17.73 -16.77 -15.91
CA ARG A 85 -17.79 -18.00 -15.11
C ARG A 85 -18.35 -17.72 -13.71
N CYS A 86 -17.87 -16.66 -13.05
CA CYS A 86 -18.39 -16.21 -11.76
C CYS A 86 -19.89 -15.85 -11.84
N TYR A 87 -20.31 -15.16 -12.90
CA TYR A 87 -21.71 -14.83 -13.15
C TYR A 87 -22.59 -16.08 -13.27
N ARG A 88 -22.19 -17.05 -14.10
CA ARG A 88 -22.94 -18.32 -14.26
C ARG A 88 -23.01 -19.10 -12.95
N ALA A 89 -21.89 -19.21 -12.23
CA ALA A 89 -21.83 -19.91 -10.95
C ALA A 89 -22.75 -19.27 -9.90
N LYS A 90 -22.77 -17.93 -9.84
CA LYS A 90 -23.71 -17.19 -8.99
C LYS A 90 -25.16 -17.43 -9.38
N GLY A 91 -25.41 -17.58 -10.67
CA GLY A 91 -26.73 -17.91 -11.21
C GLY A 91 -27.22 -19.25 -10.68
N THR A 92 -26.41 -20.28 -10.85
CA THR A 92 -26.64 -21.63 -10.34
C THR A 92 -26.79 -21.65 -8.83
N TYR A 93 -25.95 -20.92 -8.09
CA TYR A 93 -26.03 -20.82 -6.63
C TYR A 93 -27.38 -20.25 -6.17
N MET A 94 -27.82 -19.14 -6.76
CA MET A 94 -29.11 -18.52 -6.41
C MET A 94 -30.29 -19.42 -6.79
N ASP A 95 -30.23 -20.10 -7.94
CA ASP A 95 -31.29 -21.03 -8.35
C ASP A 95 -31.37 -22.26 -7.45
N ALA A 96 -30.24 -22.87 -7.10
CA ALA A 96 -30.17 -24.00 -6.19
C ALA A 96 -30.68 -23.62 -4.78
N ARG A 97 -30.29 -22.44 -4.28
CA ARG A 97 -30.78 -21.91 -3.01
C ARG A 97 -32.29 -21.66 -3.04
N ALA A 98 -32.79 -20.96 -4.06
CA ALA A 98 -34.21 -20.68 -4.19
C ALA A 98 -35.04 -21.96 -4.38
N ALA A 99 -34.51 -22.95 -5.11
CA ALA A 99 -35.15 -24.26 -5.28
C ALA A 99 -35.20 -25.04 -3.95
N ALA A 100 -34.12 -25.02 -3.15
CA ALA A 100 -34.12 -25.60 -1.81
C ALA A 100 -35.16 -24.90 -0.92
N GLU A 101 -35.14 -23.56 -0.86
CA GLU A 101 -36.12 -22.79 -0.08
C GLU A 101 -37.56 -23.06 -0.55
N LYS A 102 -37.83 -23.20 -1.85
CA LYS A 102 -39.15 -23.60 -2.38
C LYS A 102 -39.57 -25.01 -1.96
N LYS A 103 -38.67 -26.00 -2.06
CA LYS A 103 -38.94 -27.38 -1.60
C LYS A 103 -39.32 -27.43 -0.13
N PHE A 104 -38.80 -26.51 0.65
CA PHE A 104 -39.04 -26.44 2.09
C PHE A 104 -39.98 -25.30 2.52
N ASN A 105 -40.70 -24.64 1.59
CA ASN A 105 -41.57 -23.48 1.88
C ASN A 105 -40.91 -22.39 2.76
N GLY A 106 -39.63 -22.09 2.50
CA GLY A 106 -38.80 -21.14 3.26
C GLY A 106 -38.08 -21.76 4.47
N ASN A 107 -38.18 -23.07 4.69
CA ASN A 107 -37.77 -23.70 5.94
C ASN A 107 -36.83 -24.90 5.76
N ILE A 108 -35.58 -24.68 5.34
CA ILE A 108 -34.60 -25.73 4.99
C ILE A 108 -34.52 -26.83 6.08
N THR A 109 -35.25 -27.94 5.95
CA THR A 109 -35.19 -28.99 6.96
C THR A 109 -33.96 -29.85 6.76
N SER A 110 -33.13 -29.91 7.79
CA SER A 110 -32.20 -31.00 8.06
C SER A 110 -32.97 -32.30 8.24
N SER A 111 -33.19 -33.09 7.18
CA SER A 111 -33.56 -34.50 7.31
C SER A 111 -33.45 -35.23 5.96
N GLY A 112 -32.55 -36.22 5.88
CA GLY A 112 -32.81 -37.42 5.08
C GLY A 112 -32.27 -37.51 3.65
N LEU A 113 -31.06 -37.05 3.32
CA LEU A 113 -30.42 -37.40 2.03
C LEU A 113 -29.02 -38.02 2.15
N SER A 114 -28.72 -38.70 3.26
CA SER A 114 -27.51 -39.54 3.39
C SER A 114 -27.78 -41.05 3.23
N THR A 115 -29.01 -41.49 2.98
CA THR A 115 -29.36 -42.91 2.89
C THR A 115 -29.80 -43.42 1.51
N LEU A 116 -29.84 -42.57 0.48
CA LEU A 116 -30.20 -43.00 -0.90
C LEU A 116 -29.04 -42.94 -1.91
N ALA A 117 -27.84 -42.49 -1.51
CA ALA A 117 -26.65 -42.47 -2.36
C ALA A 117 -25.80 -43.76 -2.29
N SER A 118 -26.26 -44.79 -1.58
CA SER A 118 -25.54 -46.08 -1.45
C SER A 118 -26.20 -47.23 -2.24
N GLY A 119 -27.05 -46.91 -3.23
CA GLY A 119 -27.84 -47.92 -3.92
C GLY A 119 -28.15 -47.59 -5.38
N ARG A 120 -27.13 -47.37 -6.22
CA ARG A 120 -27.24 -47.69 -7.65
C ARG A 120 -25.87 -47.89 -8.31
N ASN A 121 -25.70 -49.09 -8.86
CA ASN A 121 -24.50 -49.63 -9.47
C ASN A 121 -23.93 -48.79 -10.63
N GLY A 122 -22.60 -48.70 -10.66
CA GLY A 122 -21.76 -49.10 -11.80
C GLY A 122 -21.73 -48.20 -13.02
N GLY A 123 -20.67 -47.39 -13.15
CA GLY A 123 -20.27 -46.80 -14.42
C GLY A 123 -19.19 -45.73 -14.31
N ALA A 124 -17.95 -46.11 -14.68
CA ALA A 124 -16.81 -45.29 -15.11
C ALA A 124 -16.22 -44.22 -14.17
N ALA A 125 -14.93 -44.39 -13.92
CA ALA A 125 -14.03 -43.45 -13.26
C ALA A 125 -13.70 -42.27 -14.18
N ASP A 126 -14.05 -41.05 -13.75
CA ASP A 126 -13.36 -39.75 -13.94
C ASP A 126 -14.39 -38.63 -13.78
N GLU A 127 -14.73 -38.24 -12.55
CA GLU A 127 -15.43 -36.97 -12.31
C GLU A 127 -15.00 -36.38 -10.96
N ILE A 128 -14.54 -35.14 -11.04
CA ILE A 128 -14.07 -34.29 -9.94
C ILE A 128 -15.16 -34.19 -8.87
N ASP A 129 -14.76 -34.41 -7.62
CA ASP A 129 -15.52 -34.36 -6.37
C ASP A 129 -16.31 -33.05 -6.21
N ASN A 130 -17.50 -32.99 -6.82
CA ASN A 130 -18.48 -31.90 -6.72
C ASN A 130 -19.53 -32.23 -5.64
N SER A 131 -19.09 -32.68 -4.47
CA SER A 131 -19.93 -32.79 -3.26
C SER A 131 -20.15 -31.41 -2.62
N HIS A 132 -20.54 -30.41 -3.41
CA HIS A 132 -20.90 -29.09 -2.89
C HIS A 132 -22.21 -29.20 -2.09
N SER A 133 -22.09 -29.11 -0.77
CA SER A 133 -23.23 -28.97 0.13
C SER A 133 -24.14 -27.83 -0.35
N LEU A 134 -25.44 -28.11 -0.43
CA LEU A 134 -26.42 -27.13 -0.90
C LEU A 134 -26.32 -25.83 -0.07
N PRO A 135 -26.51 -24.64 -0.66
CA PRO A 135 -26.51 -23.39 0.08
C PRO A 135 -27.52 -23.41 1.23
N GLY A 136 -27.06 -23.14 2.46
CA GLY A 136 -27.88 -23.21 3.67
C GLY A 136 -27.95 -24.60 4.33
N ALA A 137 -27.31 -25.62 3.74
CA ALA A 137 -27.13 -26.93 4.38
C ALA A 137 -26.36 -26.77 5.70
N PRO A 138 -26.75 -27.52 6.74
CA PRO A 138 -26.04 -27.48 8.01
C PRO A 138 -24.61 -28.02 7.84
N PRO A 139 -23.65 -27.49 8.62
CA PRO A 139 -22.35 -28.12 8.74
C PRO A 139 -22.49 -29.53 9.35
N PRO A 140 -21.50 -30.42 9.15
CA PRO A 140 -21.53 -31.78 9.70
C PRO A 140 -21.78 -31.78 11.21
N GLY A 141 -22.68 -32.65 11.69
CA GLY A 141 -22.99 -32.78 13.12
C GLY A 141 -23.85 -31.66 13.71
N MET A 142 -24.44 -30.79 12.88
CA MET A 142 -25.36 -29.75 13.33
C MET A 142 -26.75 -29.86 12.70
N PHE A 143 -27.74 -29.32 13.38
CA PHE A 143 -29.14 -29.27 13.00
C PHE A 143 -29.59 -27.82 12.84
N LEU A 144 -30.49 -27.55 11.89
CA LEU A 144 -31.03 -26.20 11.72
C LEU A 144 -31.99 -25.84 12.86
N ARG A 145 -31.94 -24.59 13.34
CA ARG A 145 -32.93 -24.07 14.29
C ARG A 145 -34.22 -23.63 13.59
N PRO A 146 -35.35 -23.52 14.32
CA PRO A 146 -36.60 -22.99 13.75
C PRO A 146 -36.45 -21.54 13.24
N PRO A 147 -37.12 -21.17 12.14
CA PRO A 147 -36.90 -19.91 11.41
C PRO A 147 -37.23 -18.68 12.25
N HIS A 148 -38.29 -18.74 13.06
CA HIS A 148 -38.72 -17.64 13.93
C HIS A 148 -38.07 -17.65 15.32
N SER A 149 -37.06 -18.51 15.55
CA SER A 149 -36.32 -18.46 16.80
C SER A 149 -35.41 -17.23 16.85
N PHE A 150 -35.36 -16.55 17.99
CA PHE A 150 -34.54 -15.33 18.16
C PHE A 150 -33.08 -15.54 17.75
N ARG A 151 -32.49 -16.69 18.09
CA ARG A 151 -31.10 -17.02 17.72
C ARG A 151 -30.95 -17.13 16.20
N ARG A 152 -31.85 -17.84 15.52
CA ARG A 152 -31.77 -17.98 14.06
C ARG A 152 -31.99 -16.65 13.35
N LEU A 153 -32.95 -15.83 13.79
CA LEU A 153 -33.16 -14.49 13.23
C LEU A 153 -31.92 -13.61 13.41
N ALA A 154 -31.29 -13.64 14.59
CA ALA A 154 -30.05 -12.91 14.84
C ALA A 154 -28.90 -13.40 13.97
N GLY A 155 -28.74 -14.72 13.83
CA GLY A 155 -27.70 -15.33 12.98
C GLY A 155 -27.91 -15.02 11.49
N GLU A 156 -29.12 -15.15 10.97
CA GLU A 156 -29.44 -14.80 9.58
C GLU A 156 -29.22 -13.30 9.31
N LEU A 157 -29.53 -12.42 10.27
CA LEU A 157 -29.23 -10.99 10.18
C LEU A 157 -27.72 -10.72 10.17
N LYS A 158 -26.95 -11.40 11.04
CA LYS A 158 -25.48 -11.31 11.05
C LYS A 158 -24.89 -11.73 9.71
N ARG A 159 -25.31 -12.88 9.15
CA ARG A 159 -24.86 -13.35 7.82
C ARG A 159 -25.21 -12.36 6.72
N ARG A 160 -26.42 -11.81 6.73
CA ARG A 160 -26.84 -10.82 5.73
C ARG A 160 -25.96 -9.57 5.78
N ARG A 161 -25.77 -8.98 6.96
CA ARG A 161 -24.90 -7.80 7.14
C ARG A 161 -23.46 -8.09 6.72
N ALA A 162 -22.90 -9.21 7.17
CA ALA A 162 -21.54 -9.61 6.82
C ALA A 162 -21.37 -9.81 5.31
N GLN A 163 -22.32 -10.50 4.64
CA GLN A 163 -22.26 -10.71 3.20
C GLN A 163 -22.37 -9.39 2.42
N THR A 164 -23.26 -8.48 2.82
CA THR A 164 -23.36 -7.15 2.20
C THR A 164 -22.04 -6.38 2.34
N SER A 165 -21.42 -6.40 3.52
CA SER A 165 -20.11 -5.79 3.72
C SER A 165 -19.03 -6.42 2.85
N LEU A 166 -18.99 -7.75 2.73
CA LEU A 166 -18.03 -8.43 1.86
C LEU A 166 -18.23 -8.08 0.37
N ASP A 167 -19.47 -8.02 -0.10
CA ASP A 167 -19.81 -7.64 -1.48
C ASP A 167 -19.42 -6.17 -1.79
N GLU A 168 -19.56 -5.26 -0.83
CA GLU A 168 -19.08 -3.87 -0.94
C GLU A 168 -17.56 -3.78 -0.96
N LEU A 169 -16.89 -4.50 -0.07
CA LEU A 169 -15.43 -4.49 0.04
C LEU A 169 -14.75 -5.10 -1.19
N ALA A 170 -15.31 -6.18 -1.75
CA ALA A 170 -14.82 -6.77 -2.99
C ALA A 170 -14.92 -5.79 -4.18
N ARG A 171 -16.03 -5.04 -4.26
CA ARG A 171 -16.19 -3.98 -5.26
C ARG A 171 -15.26 -2.80 -5.02
N ALA A 172 -15.08 -2.38 -3.78
CA ALA A 172 -14.14 -1.31 -3.44
C ALA A 172 -12.71 -1.67 -3.85
N GLN A 173 -12.28 -2.92 -3.64
CA GLN A 173 -10.98 -3.40 -4.12
C GLN A 173 -10.90 -3.42 -5.64
N GLY A 174 -11.96 -3.87 -6.34
CA GLY A 174 -12.02 -3.78 -7.80
C GLY A 174 -11.98 -2.33 -8.33
N MET A 175 -12.58 -1.38 -7.61
CA MET A 175 -12.52 0.05 -7.98
C MET A 175 -11.12 0.63 -7.76
N LEU A 176 -10.41 0.19 -6.72
CA LEU A 176 -8.98 0.50 -6.56
C LEU A 176 -8.18 -0.08 -7.73
N ASP A 177 -8.39 -1.34 -8.10
CA ASP A 177 -7.71 -1.98 -9.23
C ASP A 177 -7.97 -1.23 -10.55
N LEU A 178 -9.20 -0.76 -10.75
CA LEU A 178 -9.62 -0.01 -11.94
C LEU A 178 -8.83 1.30 -12.10
N PHE A 179 -8.75 2.12 -11.05
CA PHE A 179 -8.10 3.42 -11.08
C PHE A 179 -6.61 3.41 -10.74
N GLU A 180 -6.10 2.32 -10.16
CA GLU A 180 -4.66 1.99 -10.10
C GLU A 180 -4.11 1.61 -11.48
N ARG A 181 -5.00 1.27 -12.42
CA ARG A 181 -4.67 0.81 -13.76
C ARG A 181 -4.04 -0.58 -13.76
N GLN A 182 -4.68 -1.51 -13.05
CA GLN A 182 -4.34 -2.92 -13.13
C GLN A 182 -4.52 -3.45 -14.57
N PRO A 183 -3.66 -4.37 -15.04
CA PRO A 183 -3.60 -4.78 -16.45
C PRO A 183 -4.91 -5.34 -17.03
N HIS A 184 -5.74 -5.95 -16.18
CA HIS A 184 -7.02 -6.52 -16.58
C HIS A 184 -8.09 -5.48 -16.93
N PHE A 185 -7.88 -4.21 -16.60
CA PHE A 185 -8.65 -3.07 -17.06
C PHE A 185 -7.79 -2.23 -18.02
N PRO A 186 -7.61 -2.64 -19.29
CA PRO A 186 -6.62 -2.05 -20.18
C PRO A 186 -6.90 -0.60 -20.57
N ALA A 187 -8.17 -0.17 -20.64
CA ALA A 187 -8.52 1.18 -21.04
C ALA A 187 -9.78 1.69 -20.34
N ILE A 188 -9.79 2.99 -20.02
CA ILE A 188 -10.96 3.74 -19.56
C ILE A 188 -11.20 4.86 -20.57
N HIS A 189 -12.28 4.74 -21.33
CA HIS A 189 -12.64 5.71 -22.36
C HIS A 189 -13.59 6.77 -21.81
N ILE A 190 -13.32 8.02 -22.16
CA ILE A 190 -13.98 9.24 -21.67
C ILE A 190 -14.71 10.00 -22.80
N ASP A 191 -15.18 9.27 -23.82
CA ASP A 191 -15.79 9.86 -25.02
C ASP A 191 -17.13 10.57 -24.71
N LYS A 192 -17.91 10.01 -23.77
CA LYS A 192 -19.21 10.54 -23.35
C LYS A 192 -19.13 11.52 -22.17
N CYS A 193 -17.93 11.85 -21.70
CA CYS A 193 -17.75 12.76 -20.57
C CYS A 193 -18.04 14.21 -20.98
N THR A 194 -18.96 14.86 -20.26
CA THR A 194 -19.11 16.32 -20.29
C THR A 194 -18.07 17.01 -19.40
N ARG A 195 -17.99 18.35 -19.45
CA ARG A 195 -17.09 19.16 -18.60
C ARG A 195 -17.20 18.81 -17.12
N PHE A 196 -18.41 18.61 -16.61
CA PHE A 196 -18.64 18.20 -15.22
C PHE A 196 -17.84 16.93 -14.86
N HIS A 197 -18.00 15.88 -15.66
CA HIS A 197 -17.33 14.59 -15.40
C HIS A 197 -15.80 14.70 -15.48
N LEU A 198 -15.28 15.46 -16.45
CA LEU A 198 -13.84 15.64 -16.61
C LEU A 198 -13.23 16.41 -15.44
N VAL A 199 -13.92 17.45 -14.95
CA VAL A 199 -13.46 18.24 -13.81
C VAL A 199 -13.45 17.41 -12.52
N GLU A 200 -14.50 16.63 -12.26
CA GLU A 200 -14.54 15.77 -11.06
C GLU A 200 -13.50 14.66 -11.12
N LEU A 201 -13.35 13.99 -12.27
CA LEU A 201 -12.26 13.02 -12.47
C LEU A 201 -10.89 13.66 -12.25
N PHE A 202 -10.67 14.87 -12.77
CA PHE A 202 -9.40 15.57 -12.63
C PHE A 202 -9.08 15.87 -11.16
N LYS A 203 -10.06 16.40 -10.41
CA LYS A 203 -9.86 16.73 -8.99
C LYS A 203 -9.49 15.48 -8.19
N ASP A 204 -10.30 14.43 -8.30
CA ASP A 204 -10.12 13.21 -7.50
C ASP A 204 -8.88 12.40 -7.90
N MET A 205 -8.53 12.41 -9.19
CA MET A 205 -7.51 11.48 -9.73
C MET A 205 -6.15 12.11 -9.92
N VAL A 206 -6.08 13.42 -10.16
CA VAL A 206 -4.83 14.13 -10.44
C VAL A 206 -4.56 15.18 -9.37
N LEU A 207 -5.48 16.12 -9.15
CA LEU A 207 -5.24 17.29 -8.31
C LEU A 207 -4.99 16.92 -6.85
N GLU A 208 -5.85 16.09 -6.23
CA GLU A 208 -5.73 15.68 -4.83
C GLU A 208 -4.45 14.87 -4.54
N ARG A 209 -3.87 14.23 -5.57
CA ARG A 209 -2.68 13.38 -5.44
C ARG A 209 -1.38 14.13 -5.70
N ALA A 210 -1.43 15.22 -6.46
CA ALA A 210 -0.26 15.96 -6.88
C ALA A 210 0.24 16.88 -5.76
N LEU A 211 1.53 16.80 -5.44
CA LEU A 211 2.18 17.74 -4.52
C LEU A 211 2.61 19.03 -5.22
N ASP A 212 2.96 18.94 -6.50
CA ASP A 212 3.40 20.06 -7.34
C ASP A 212 2.38 20.32 -8.45
N SER A 213 1.87 21.55 -8.51
CA SER A 213 0.93 22.00 -9.52
C SER A 213 1.57 22.16 -10.90
N ASN A 214 2.85 22.55 -10.98
CA ASN A 214 3.53 22.77 -12.26
C ASN A 214 3.74 21.45 -13.00
N MET A 215 4.03 20.38 -12.27
CA MET A 215 4.14 19.03 -12.80
C MET A 215 2.88 18.56 -13.54
N ILE A 216 1.69 19.06 -13.17
CA ILE A 216 0.44 18.69 -13.85
C ILE A 216 0.39 19.25 -15.28
N TRP A 217 0.84 20.50 -15.47
CA TRP A 217 0.98 21.09 -16.80
C TRP A 217 2.02 20.36 -17.64
N ASP A 218 3.18 20.06 -17.05
CA ASP A 218 4.23 19.27 -17.71
C ASP A 218 3.67 17.93 -18.19
N LYS A 219 2.90 17.26 -17.33
CA LYS A 219 2.24 15.97 -17.61
C LYS A 219 1.25 16.08 -18.76
N ALA A 220 0.41 17.12 -18.77
CA ALA A 220 -0.56 17.34 -19.83
C ALA A 220 0.10 17.59 -21.20
N LEU A 221 1.13 18.44 -21.24
CA LEU A 221 1.86 18.76 -22.46
C LEU A 221 2.69 17.57 -22.97
N LEU A 222 3.31 16.80 -22.07
CA LEU A 222 4.03 15.60 -22.45
C LEU A 222 3.10 14.51 -22.97
N TYR A 223 1.93 14.31 -22.35
CA TYR A 223 0.92 13.38 -22.88
C TYR A 223 0.39 13.81 -24.24
N ARG A 224 0.20 15.11 -24.47
CA ARG A 224 -0.13 15.63 -25.80
C ARG A 224 0.97 15.29 -26.82
N ALA A 225 2.24 15.49 -26.47
CA ALA A 225 3.37 15.20 -27.34
C ALA A 225 3.49 13.70 -27.67
N ILE A 226 3.31 12.82 -26.67
CA ILE A 226 3.30 11.36 -26.88
C ILE A 226 2.17 10.96 -27.83
N LEU A 227 0.95 11.45 -27.59
CA LEU A 227 -0.21 11.13 -28.43
C LEU A 227 0.01 11.60 -29.88
N ALA A 228 0.50 12.82 -30.06
CA ALA A 228 0.77 13.38 -31.40
C ALA A 228 1.83 12.55 -32.15
N GLU A 229 2.93 12.20 -31.48
CA GLU A 229 4.05 11.49 -32.09
C GLU A 229 3.71 10.00 -32.35
N ARG A 230 2.95 9.35 -31.47
CA ARG A 230 2.63 7.91 -31.55
C ARG A 230 1.27 7.61 -32.18
N LYS A 231 0.61 8.60 -32.79
CA LYS A 231 -0.76 8.54 -33.36
C LYS A 231 -1.04 7.24 -34.14
N MET A 232 -0.12 6.83 -35.01
CA MET A 232 -0.31 5.65 -35.89
C MET A 232 -0.31 4.30 -35.18
N SER A 233 0.25 4.23 -33.96
CA SER A 233 0.39 2.97 -33.21
C SER A 233 -0.82 2.64 -32.33
N TYR A 234 -1.69 3.62 -32.09
CA TYR A 234 -2.81 3.46 -31.19
C TYR A 234 -4.00 2.72 -31.84
N PRO A 235 -4.79 1.97 -31.04
CA PRO A 235 -5.93 1.24 -31.57
C PRO A 235 -7.04 2.19 -32.07
N PRO A 236 -7.91 1.74 -32.99
CA PRO A 236 -9.01 2.55 -33.52
C PRO A 236 -9.96 3.09 -32.44
N SER A 237 -10.06 2.41 -31.30
CA SER A 237 -10.88 2.85 -30.16
C SER A 237 -10.38 4.15 -29.51
N PHE A 238 -9.17 4.61 -29.84
CA PHE A 238 -8.58 5.86 -29.35
C PHE A 238 -8.78 7.04 -30.31
N GLN A 239 -9.35 6.83 -31.51
CA GLN A 239 -9.49 7.89 -32.54
C GLN A 239 -10.09 9.20 -32.01
N TYR A 240 -11.06 9.10 -31.08
CA TYR A 240 -11.77 10.25 -30.50
C TYR A 240 -10.88 11.22 -29.71
N ILE A 241 -9.74 10.78 -29.18
CA ILE A 241 -8.84 11.66 -28.40
C ILE A 241 -8.04 12.60 -29.29
N PHE A 242 -7.74 12.20 -30.52
CA PHE A 242 -6.92 13.02 -31.42
C PHE A 242 -7.61 14.32 -31.84
N ARG A 243 -8.94 14.34 -31.84
CA ARG A 243 -9.70 15.59 -31.96
C ARG A 243 -9.32 16.58 -30.85
N ALA A 244 -9.18 16.13 -29.60
CA ALA A 244 -8.75 17.01 -28.51
C ALA A 244 -7.28 17.45 -28.63
N VAL A 245 -6.40 16.60 -29.20
CA VAL A 245 -4.99 16.93 -29.48
C VAL A 245 -4.88 18.04 -30.52
N GLU A 246 -5.71 17.97 -31.56
CA GLU A 246 -5.81 18.95 -32.64
C GLU A 246 -6.49 20.25 -32.16
N ASP A 247 -7.54 20.14 -31.35
CA ASP A 247 -8.30 21.27 -30.78
C ASP A 247 -7.61 21.95 -29.56
N THR A 248 -6.36 21.60 -29.23
CA THR A 248 -5.66 22.18 -28.08
C THR A 248 -5.32 23.66 -28.32
N VAL A 249 -5.79 24.54 -27.43
CA VAL A 249 -5.52 25.98 -27.48
C VAL A 249 -4.23 26.34 -26.74
N PHE A 250 -3.35 27.10 -27.39
CA PHE A 250 -2.12 27.62 -26.80
C PHE A 250 -2.14 29.14 -26.68
N ALA A 251 -1.42 29.68 -25.71
CA ALA A 251 -1.16 31.11 -25.64
C ALA A 251 -0.17 31.55 -26.75
N PRO A 252 -0.36 32.74 -27.35
CA PRO A 252 0.55 33.25 -28.37
C PRO A 252 1.97 33.47 -27.80
N SER A 253 3.00 33.16 -28.60
CA SER A 253 4.41 33.39 -28.18
C SER A 253 4.63 34.89 -27.97
N GLN A 254 5.18 35.26 -26.81
CA GLN A 254 5.61 36.63 -26.55
C GLN A 254 6.80 36.95 -27.46
N ALA A 255 6.65 37.92 -28.36
CA ALA A 255 7.78 38.41 -29.14
C ALA A 255 8.85 38.93 -28.18
N THR A 256 10.09 38.44 -28.33
CA THR A 256 11.27 38.94 -27.61
C THR A 256 11.31 40.47 -27.70
N PRO A 257 11.44 41.21 -26.58
CA PRO A 257 11.60 42.64 -26.64
C PRO A 257 12.95 42.93 -27.31
N VAL A 258 12.91 43.49 -28.51
CA VAL A 258 14.08 44.08 -29.14
C VAL A 258 14.49 45.26 -28.25
N GLU A 259 15.69 45.18 -27.67
CA GLU A 259 16.30 46.30 -26.97
C GLU A 259 16.33 47.54 -27.87
N GLY A 260 15.79 48.65 -27.38
CA GLY A 260 16.00 49.97 -27.95
C GLY A 260 14.78 50.63 -28.61
N LYS A 261 13.84 51.12 -27.79
CA LYS A 261 13.43 52.54 -27.76
C LYS A 261 12.30 52.73 -26.75
N HIS A 262 12.61 53.47 -25.69
CA HIS A 262 11.60 54.12 -24.86
C HIS A 262 10.78 55.06 -25.76
N THR A 263 9.55 54.67 -26.06
CA THR A 263 8.48 55.63 -26.35
C THR A 263 7.25 55.23 -25.55
N THR A 264 6.90 56.13 -24.62
CA THR A 264 5.67 56.09 -23.84
C THR A 264 4.47 56.29 -24.77
N ALA A 265 3.78 55.20 -25.09
CA ALA A 265 2.43 55.25 -25.63
C ALA A 265 1.65 54.04 -25.10
N ALA A 266 0.98 54.26 -23.96
CA ALA A 266 -0.15 53.45 -23.57
C ALA A 266 -1.32 53.71 -24.55
N ILE A 267 -2.21 52.73 -24.65
CA ILE A 267 -3.52 52.72 -25.35
C ILE A 267 -3.47 52.16 -26.79
N HIS A 268 -3.37 50.82 -26.87
CA HIS A 268 -4.37 49.98 -27.53
C HIS A 268 -4.27 48.55 -26.95
N GLY A 269 -5.22 48.20 -26.09
CA GLY A 269 -5.31 46.87 -25.48
C GLY A 269 -5.75 45.82 -26.51
N GLY A 270 -4.79 45.04 -27.00
CA GLY A 270 -5.03 43.72 -27.57
C GLY A 270 -4.84 42.65 -26.49
N ASP A 271 -5.83 41.79 -26.32
CA ASP A 271 -5.96 40.80 -25.24
C ASP A 271 -4.75 39.86 -25.06
N ASN A 272 -3.92 40.10 -24.03
CA ASN A 272 -3.07 39.05 -23.43
C ASN A 272 -3.87 38.08 -22.53
N SER A 273 -5.18 37.91 -22.78
CA SER A 273 -6.10 37.11 -21.96
C SER A 273 -5.73 35.61 -21.90
N LEU A 274 -5.19 35.06 -23.00
CA LEU A 274 -4.81 33.64 -23.07
C LEU A 274 -3.48 33.33 -22.38
N ALA A 275 -2.55 34.28 -22.28
CA ALA A 275 -1.25 34.07 -21.63
C ALA A 275 -1.39 33.75 -20.12
N ALA A 276 -2.46 34.24 -19.48
CA ALA A 276 -2.78 33.95 -18.09
C ALA A 276 -3.60 32.66 -17.90
N LYS A 277 -4.13 32.07 -18.98
CA LYS A 277 -5.03 30.90 -18.95
C LYS A 277 -4.39 29.62 -19.48
N CYS A 278 -3.61 29.71 -20.55
CA CYS A 278 -3.11 28.57 -21.32
C CYS A 278 -1.58 28.57 -21.40
N PRO A 279 -0.95 27.39 -21.58
CA PRO A 279 0.50 27.27 -21.77
C PRO A 279 0.90 27.76 -23.17
N THR A 280 2.19 28.05 -23.34
CA THR A 280 2.76 28.48 -24.64
C THR A 280 3.03 27.30 -25.57
N LEU A 281 3.01 27.56 -26.88
CA LEU A 281 3.39 26.57 -27.89
C LEU A 281 4.87 26.15 -27.78
N ASP A 282 5.75 27.06 -27.35
CA ASP A 282 7.17 26.76 -27.13
C ASP A 282 7.37 25.72 -26.02
N ALA A 283 6.56 25.76 -24.96
CA ALA A 283 6.56 24.73 -23.91
C ALA A 283 6.17 23.35 -24.46
N TYR A 284 5.19 23.28 -25.36
CA TYR A 284 4.84 22.02 -26.03
C TYR A 284 6.01 21.45 -26.86
N TYR A 285 6.71 22.29 -27.62
CA TYR A 285 7.87 21.83 -28.41
C TYR A 285 9.04 21.35 -27.54
N TYR A 286 9.20 21.89 -26.33
CA TYR A 286 10.14 21.33 -25.34
C TYR A 286 9.79 19.88 -24.97
N TYR A 287 8.52 19.57 -24.70
CA TYR A 287 8.13 18.18 -24.41
C TYR A 287 8.20 17.28 -25.65
N LEU A 288 7.90 17.79 -26.83
CA LEU A 288 8.10 17.05 -28.08
C LEU A 288 9.58 16.71 -28.32
N TYR A 289 10.49 17.62 -27.95
CA TYR A 289 11.92 17.36 -27.91
C TYR A 289 12.26 16.21 -26.96
N LEU A 290 11.75 16.20 -25.73
CA LEU A 290 11.98 15.09 -24.80
C LEU A 290 11.43 13.76 -25.34
N VAL A 291 10.24 13.76 -25.94
CA VAL A 291 9.63 12.56 -26.54
C VAL A 291 10.51 11.98 -27.65
N LYS A 292 10.99 12.83 -28.57
CA LYS A 292 11.83 12.39 -29.69
C LYS A 292 13.24 11.99 -29.26
N LYS A 293 13.84 12.71 -28.31
CA LYS A 293 15.21 12.45 -27.81
C LYS A 293 15.30 11.17 -26.99
N TYR A 294 14.35 10.99 -26.06
CA TYR A 294 14.35 9.87 -25.10
C TYR A 294 13.38 8.75 -25.48
N TYR A 295 12.81 8.80 -26.68
CA TYR A 295 11.86 7.81 -27.20
C TYR A 295 10.68 7.58 -26.24
N VAL A 296 10.03 8.62 -25.72
CA VAL A 296 8.99 8.44 -24.70
C VAL A 296 7.72 7.86 -25.34
N ASP A 297 7.33 6.65 -24.93
CA ASP A 297 6.23 5.91 -25.58
C ASP A 297 4.97 5.79 -24.72
N ASN A 298 5.10 5.94 -23.40
CA ASN A 298 4.03 5.65 -22.44
C ASN A 298 4.10 6.57 -21.20
N ALA A 299 3.04 6.56 -20.40
CA ALA A 299 2.90 7.36 -19.19
C ALA A 299 3.91 6.99 -18.08
N VAL A 300 4.41 5.75 -18.09
CA VAL A 300 5.37 5.25 -17.11
C VAL A 300 6.75 5.87 -17.36
N VAL A 301 7.21 5.84 -18.60
CA VAL A 301 8.43 6.52 -19.02
C VAL A 301 8.29 8.03 -18.89
N ALA A 302 7.12 8.58 -19.24
CA ALA A 302 6.82 10.00 -19.05
C ALA A 302 7.01 10.41 -17.58
N HIS A 303 6.55 9.60 -16.62
CA HIS A 303 6.74 9.87 -15.20
C HIS A 303 8.23 9.94 -14.81
N VAL A 304 9.07 9.03 -15.33
CA VAL A 304 10.52 9.05 -15.07
C VAL A 304 11.17 10.30 -15.65
N VAL A 305 10.89 10.62 -16.92
CA VAL A 305 11.45 11.80 -17.59
C VAL A 305 11.03 13.08 -16.87
N LEU A 306 9.74 13.24 -16.56
CA LEU A 306 9.24 14.42 -15.88
C LEU A 306 9.84 14.63 -14.50
N ARG A 307 10.16 13.55 -13.78
CA ARG A 307 10.79 13.69 -12.47
C ARG A 307 12.28 14.03 -12.52
N CYS A 308 12.98 13.67 -13.60
CA CYS A 308 14.43 13.91 -13.72
C CYS A 308 14.81 15.11 -14.60
N HIS A 309 13.96 15.56 -15.52
CA HIS A 309 14.36 16.52 -16.57
C HIS A 309 14.79 17.91 -16.07
N ARG A 310 14.36 18.29 -14.86
CA ARG A 310 14.71 19.58 -14.22
C ARG A 310 15.87 19.47 -13.22
N GLU A 311 16.34 18.26 -12.95
CA GLU A 311 17.45 18.04 -12.03
C GLU A 311 18.79 18.44 -12.68
N PRO A 312 19.77 18.92 -11.90
CA PRO A 312 21.05 19.37 -12.44
C PRO A 312 21.84 18.26 -13.14
N ASN A 313 21.62 17.00 -12.75
CA ASN A 313 22.22 15.80 -13.34
C ASN A 313 21.27 15.08 -14.33
N ALA A 314 20.32 15.80 -14.94
CA ALA A 314 19.34 15.22 -15.87
C ALA A 314 19.97 14.40 -17.00
N THR A 315 21.12 14.81 -17.53
CA THR A 315 21.83 14.09 -18.61
C THR A 315 22.33 12.72 -18.18
N GLU A 316 22.79 12.57 -16.93
CA GLU A 316 23.25 11.30 -16.36
C GLU A 316 22.07 10.41 -15.97
N LEU A 317 21.06 10.99 -15.32
CA LEU A 317 19.86 10.26 -14.89
C LEU A 317 19.05 9.73 -16.07
N LEU A 318 18.89 10.54 -17.12
CA LEU A 318 18.12 10.21 -18.31
C LEU A 318 18.96 9.63 -19.43
N PHE A 319 20.20 9.23 -19.16
CA PHE A 319 20.97 8.47 -20.13
C PHE A 319 20.27 7.11 -20.36
N SER A 320 19.77 6.92 -21.59
CA SER A 320 18.86 5.83 -21.90
C SER A 320 19.54 4.64 -22.58
N ASN A 321 18.89 3.48 -22.51
CA ASN A 321 19.14 2.32 -23.34
C ASN A 321 17.87 2.04 -24.17
N PRO A 322 17.86 2.28 -25.50
CA PRO A 322 18.96 2.72 -26.37
C PRO A 322 19.41 4.17 -26.08
N PRO A 323 20.65 4.56 -26.46
CA PRO A 323 21.17 5.90 -26.21
C PRO A 323 20.27 6.99 -26.82
N PRO A 324 20.17 8.17 -26.18
CA PRO A 324 19.32 9.25 -26.67
C PRO A 324 19.81 9.75 -28.04
N LYS A 325 18.89 10.25 -28.86
CA LYS A 325 19.24 10.84 -30.16
C LYS A 325 20.12 12.08 -30.01
N ASP A 326 20.91 12.35 -31.04
CA ASP A 326 21.68 13.58 -31.15
C ASP A 326 20.75 14.80 -31.25
N ASP A 327 21.11 15.86 -30.52
CA ASP A 327 20.28 17.07 -30.43
C ASP A 327 20.06 17.74 -31.79
N THR A 328 21.02 17.65 -32.70
CA THR A 328 20.94 18.23 -34.05
C THR A 328 19.87 17.54 -34.91
N GLU A 329 19.75 16.21 -34.84
CA GLU A 329 18.73 15.44 -35.56
C GLU A 329 17.34 15.79 -35.03
N VAL A 330 17.18 15.77 -33.71
CA VAL A 330 15.90 16.03 -33.05
C VAL A 330 15.42 17.45 -33.32
N MET A 331 16.31 18.44 -33.20
CA MET A 331 15.97 19.84 -33.43
C MET A 331 15.61 20.12 -34.89
N ARG A 332 16.28 19.46 -35.85
CA ARG A 332 15.90 19.55 -37.27
C ARG A 332 14.49 19.04 -37.50
N ALA A 333 14.14 17.90 -36.89
CA ALA A 333 12.80 17.32 -37.00
C ALA A 333 11.72 18.22 -36.36
N ILE A 334 12.02 18.83 -35.21
CA ILE A 334 11.08 19.76 -34.55
C ILE A 334 10.90 21.03 -35.35
N LYS A 335 11.97 21.59 -35.92
CA LYS A 335 11.88 22.76 -36.79
C LYS A 335 10.99 22.48 -38.00
N ALA A 336 11.17 21.34 -38.67
CA ALA A 336 10.32 20.93 -39.78
C ALA A 336 8.84 20.79 -39.40
N LEU A 337 8.54 20.26 -38.20
CA LEU A 337 7.17 20.18 -37.68
C LEU A 337 6.60 21.57 -37.36
N ARG A 338 7.39 22.45 -36.74
CA ARG A 338 6.99 23.82 -36.43
C ARG A 338 6.66 24.62 -37.70
N ASP A 339 7.48 24.46 -38.73
CA ASP A 339 7.27 25.12 -40.02
C ASP A 339 6.02 24.57 -40.73
N ALA A 340 5.79 23.25 -40.68
CA ALA A 340 4.60 22.62 -41.25
C ALA A 340 3.30 23.04 -40.52
N ASP A 341 3.32 23.14 -39.20
CA ASP A 341 2.17 23.60 -38.41
C ASP A 341 1.89 25.11 -38.61
N ALA A 342 2.94 25.91 -38.82
CA ALA A 342 2.80 27.32 -39.20
C ALA A 342 2.13 27.48 -40.57
N GLN A 343 2.48 26.63 -41.56
CA GLN A 343 1.84 26.61 -42.88
C GLN A 343 0.36 26.18 -42.81
N ARG A 344 0.01 25.21 -41.95
CA ARG A 344 -1.40 24.82 -41.75
C ARG A 344 -2.23 25.96 -41.18
N SER A 345 -1.63 26.76 -40.29
CA SER A 345 -2.30 27.91 -39.67
C SER A 345 -2.48 29.08 -40.64
N SER A 346 -1.58 29.27 -41.62
CA SER A 346 -1.70 30.32 -42.64
C SER A 346 -2.67 29.96 -43.78
N VAL A 347 -2.83 28.67 -44.09
CA VAL A 347 -3.83 28.20 -45.06
C VAL A 347 -5.24 28.23 -44.47
N ALA A 348 -5.41 27.91 -43.19
CA ALA A 348 -6.70 27.99 -42.50
C ALA A 348 -7.22 29.43 -42.35
N THR A 349 -6.34 30.44 -42.28
CA THR A 349 -6.74 31.86 -42.27
C THR A 349 -7.00 32.42 -43.68
N ALA A 350 -6.42 31.85 -44.74
CA ALA A 350 -6.68 32.23 -46.13
C ALA A 350 -8.04 31.75 -46.65
N ASP A 351 -8.55 30.59 -46.19
CA ASP A 351 -9.89 30.10 -46.54
C ASP A 351 -11.02 30.87 -45.84
N SER A 352 -10.72 31.65 -44.79
CA SER A 352 -11.69 32.51 -44.11
C SER A 352 -11.87 33.91 -44.71
N THR A 353 -11.14 34.25 -45.80
CA THR A 353 -11.13 35.59 -46.42
C THR A 353 -11.45 35.61 -47.91
N THR A 354 -12.17 34.62 -48.44
CA THR A 354 -12.71 34.69 -49.82
C THR A 354 -14.21 34.90 -49.85
N SER A 355 -14.63 36.12 -49.53
CA SER A 355 -15.93 36.70 -49.94
C SER A 355 -15.84 38.23 -49.91
N ALA A 356 -15.34 38.86 -50.99
CA ALA A 356 -15.81 40.15 -51.51
C ALA A 356 -14.91 40.68 -52.65
N GLU A 357 -15.55 40.75 -53.82
CA GLU A 357 -15.41 41.75 -54.88
C GLU A 357 -14.12 41.94 -55.70
N SER A 358 -14.32 41.57 -56.96
CA SER A 358 -13.61 41.92 -58.18
C SER A 358 -13.79 43.38 -58.61
N THR A 359 -12.68 44.05 -58.90
CA THR A 359 -12.49 45.08 -59.96
C THR A 359 -10.98 45.27 -60.06
N GLY A 360 -10.26 44.98 -61.15
CA GLY A 360 -10.44 45.51 -62.51
C GLY A 360 -9.40 46.62 -62.74
N GLY A 361 -8.24 46.31 -63.32
CA GLY A 361 -7.23 47.34 -63.66
C GLY A 361 -5.96 46.78 -64.31
N LYS A 362 -5.82 46.99 -65.63
CA LYS A 362 -4.65 46.69 -66.48
C LYS A 362 -3.59 47.81 -66.40
N GLY A 363 -2.33 47.42 -66.61
CA GLY A 363 -1.18 48.28 -66.96
C GLY A 363 -0.01 47.99 -66.00
N GLY A 364 1.20 47.62 -66.39
CA GLY A 364 1.93 47.79 -67.64
C GLY A 364 3.28 48.43 -67.30
N GLY A 365 4.39 47.71 -67.49
CA GLY A 365 5.70 48.34 -67.74
C GLY A 365 6.80 48.23 -66.68
N THR A 366 7.89 47.60 -67.13
CA THR A 366 9.32 47.92 -66.88
C THR A 366 10.05 47.49 -65.59
N ARG A 367 10.81 46.39 -65.76
CA ARG A 367 12.26 46.23 -65.53
C ARG A 367 12.93 47.10 -64.46
N ARG A 368 13.57 46.44 -63.49
CA ARG A 368 15.01 46.59 -63.22
C ARG A 368 15.56 45.32 -62.57
N ASP A 369 16.61 44.79 -63.21
CA ASP A 369 17.59 43.89 -62.62
C ASP A 369 18.15 44.49 -61.34
N ASP A 370 18.40 43.67 -60.33
CA ASP A 370 19.75 43.57 -59.80
C ASP A 370 19.93 42.27 -59.00
N ASN A 371 21.07 41.64 -59.26
CA ASN A 371 21.63 40.50 -58.56
C ASN A 371 21.59 40.68 -57.04
N ASP A 372 21.14 39.64 -56.33
CA ASP A 372 21.82 39.28 -55.09
C ASP A 372 21.86 37.75 -54.92
N LYS A 373 22.94 37.16 -55.44
CA LYS A 373 23.47 35.89 -54.99
C LYS A 373 24.29 36.19 -53.74
N GLY A 374 23.76 35.89 -52.56
CA GLY A 374 24.50 36.10 -51.32
C GLY A 374 23.94 35.32 -50.13
N LEU A 375 24.74 34.36 -49.65
CA LEU A 375 24.74 33.77 -48.31
C LEU A 375 23.71 32.67 -47.94
N ASP A 376 23.81 31.55 -48.65
CA ASP A 376 23.91 30.25 -47.97
C ASP A 376 25.23 30.21 -47.18
N SER A 377 25.21 30.51 -45.88
CA SER A 377 26.25 30.17 -44.87
C SER A 377 25.86 30.73 -43.48
N ARG A 378 24.91 30.09 -42.82
CA ARG A 378 24.80 30.11 -41.34
C ARG A 378 24.83 28.68 -40.81
N GLU A 379 25.76 27.87 -41.32
CA GLU A 379 26.22 26.67 -40.62
C GLU A 379 27.25 27.12 -39.57
N GLY A 380 26.91 27.02 -38.28
CA GLY A 380 27.89 27.26 -37.22
C GLY A 380 27.38 27.85 -35.90
N GLN A 381 26.10 28.23 -35.78
CA GLN A 381 25.55 28.47 -34.44
C GLN A 381 25.20 27.12 -33.79
N PRO A 382 25.77 26.77 -32.62
CA PRO A 382 25.38 25.58 -31.90
C PRO A 382 23.88 25.66 -31.62
N VAL A 383 23.11 24.75 -32.21
CA VAL A 383 21.66 24.67 -32.01
C VAL A 383 21.44 24.37 -30.52
N GLN A 384 21.11 25.39 -29.75
CA GLN A 384 20.84 25.21 -28.32
C GLN A 384 19.54 24.41 -28.15
N PRO A 385 19.53 23.37 -27.29
CA PRO A 385 18.31 22.64 -26.99
C PRO A 385 17.27 23.59 -26.35
N PRO A 386 15.97 23.32 -26.54
CA PRO A 386 14.91 24.13 -25.97
C PRO A 386 15.01 24.10 -24.45
N VAL A 387 14.84 25.27 -23.83
CA VAL A 387 14.89 25.42 -22.37
C VAL A 387 13.56 24.94 -21.78
N PRO A 388 13.58 24.24 -20.62
CA PRO A 388 12.35 23.90 -19.92
C PRO A 388 11.54 25.17 -19.60
N PRO A 389 10.20 25.13 -19.69
CA PRO A 389 9.36 26.25 -19.33
C PRO A 389 9.54 26.63 -17.85
N ALA A 390 9.73 27.93 -17.60
CA ALA A 390 10.01 28.45 -16.25
C ALA A 390 8.78 28.45 -15.33
N SER A 391 7.60 28.71 -15.89
CA SER A 391 6.34 28.74 -15.15
C SER A 391 5.14 28.51 -16.08
N TYR A 392 4.00 28.23 -15.47
CA TYR A 392 2.71 28.06 -16.14
C TYR A 392 1.64 28.93 -15.47
N PRO A 393 0.48 29.09 -16.11
CA PRO A 393 -0.72 29.58 -15.45
C PRO A 393 -1.04 28.83 -14.15
N PRO A 394 -1.72 29.48 -13.19
CA PRO A 394 -2.26 28.80 -12.02
C PRO A 394 -3.08 27.56 -12.39
N ILE A 395 -2.95 26.49 -11.60
CA ILE A 395 -3.52 25.17 -11.94
C ILE A 395 -5.05 25.20 -12.08
N ASP A 396 -5.73 26.15 -11.44
CA ASP A 396 -7.17 26.26 -11.56
C ASP A 396 -7.63 26.68 -12.95
N MET A 397 -6.78 27.36 -13.72
CA MET A 397 -7.07 27.67 -15.13
C MET A 397 -7.20 26.41 -15.99
N LEU A 398 -6.44 25.34 -15.68
CA LEU A 398 -6.50 24.08 -16.44
C LEU A 398 -7.90 23.43 -16.39
N TRP A 399 -8.55 23.46 -15.22
CA TRP A 399 -9.82 22.77 -15.02
C TRP A 399 -11.05 23.69 -15.00
N ARG A 400 -10.87 25.00 -14.77
CA ARG A 400 -11.97 25.97 -14.77
C ARG A 400 -12.20 26.61 -16.13
N CYS A 401 -11.18 26.86 -16.93
CA CYS A 401 -11.33 27.53 -18.22
C CYS A 401 -11.80 26.55 -19.31
N GLU A 402 -12.71 26.99 -20.17
CA GLU A 402 -13.23 26.15 -21.27
C GLU A 402 -12.18 25.96 -22.36
N GLU A 403 -11.31 26.96 -22.53
CA GLU A 403 -10.18 26.95 -23.46
C GLU A 403 -9.20 25.79 -23.18
N ASN A 404 -9.11 25.33 -21.92
CA ASN A 404 -8.23 24.23 -21.51
C ASN A 404 -8.93 22.85 -21.51
N LEU A 405 -10.22 22.77 -21.82
CA LEU A 405 -10.97 21.52 -21.78
C LEU A 405 -10.38 20.40 -22.68
N PRO A 406 -9.88 20.69 -23.89
CA PRO A 406 -9.19 19.68 -24.72
C PRO A 406 -7.94 19.13 -24.03
N LEU A 407 -7.13 20.01 -23.43
CA LEU A 407 -5.90 19.63 -22.73
C LEU A 407 -6.20 18.84 -21.45
N LEU A 408 -7.24 19.20 -20.71
CA LEU A 408 -7.74 18.43 -19.57
C LEU A 408 -8.19 17.03 -19.99
N LYS A 409 -8.88 16.91 -21.15
CA LYS A 409 -9.29 15.61 -21.70
C LYS A 409 -8.08 14.75 -22.08
N ILE A 410 -7.03 15.35 -22.66
CA ILE A 410 -5.76 14.67 -22.97
C ILE A 410 -5.07 14.19 -21.70
N LEU A 411 -4.99 15.04 -20.67
CA LEU A 411 -4.39 14.68 -19.39
C LEU A 411 -5.09 13.44 -18.80
N MET A 412 -6.43 13.47 -18.74
CA MET A 412 -7.19 12.35 -18.19
C MET A 412 -7.09 11.08 -19.02
N PHE A 413 -7.05 11.23 -20.34
CA PHE A 413 -6.81 10.11 -21.23
C PHE A 413 -5.42 9.49 -20.99
N GLY A 414 -4.39 10.32 -20.82
CA GLY A 414 -3.02 9.89 -20.55
C GLY A 414 -2.89 9.08 -19.28
N GLU A 415 -3.48 9.57 -18.18
CA GLU A 415 -3.49 8.87 -16.88
C GLU A 415 -4.16 7.51 -16.93
N PHE A 416 -5.26 7.40 -17.69
CA PHE A 416 -6.03 6.17 -17.71
C PHE A 416 -5.61 5.16 -18.78
N ASN A 417 -4.97 5.58 -19.86
CA ASN A 417 -4.79 4.68 -21.02
C ASN A 417 -3.33 4.48 -21.43
N LEU A 418 -2.44 5.42 -21.12
CA LEU A 418 -1.05 5.34 -21.57
C LEU A 418 -0.15 4.56 -20.61
N ILE A 419 -0.69 3.86 -19.62
CA ILE A 419 0.08 3.05 -18.66
C ILE A 419 0.31 1.65 -19.21
N VAL A 420 1.56 1.23 -19.23
CA VAL A 420 2.02 -0.07 -19.75
C VAL A 420 2.88 -0.76 -18.70
N SER A 421 2.88 -2.09 -18.68
CA SER A 421 3.65 -2.91 -17.72
C SER A 421 5.14 -3.00 -18.00
N GLU A 422 5.73 -2.08 -18.76
CA GLU A 422 7.17 -2.07 -19.01
C GLU A 422 7.92 -1.57 -17.77
N ASN A 423 9.11 -2.13 -17.52
CA ASN A 423 9.98 -1.60 -16.48
C ASN A 423 10.79 -0.41 -17.04
N PRO A 424 10.53 0.83 -16.61
CA PRO A 424 11.21 2.00 -17.17
C PRO A 424 12.71 2.02 -16.83
N PHE A 425 13.15 1.25 -15.83
CA PHE A 425 14.55 1.19 -15.41
C PHE A 425 15.43 0.30 -16.29
N ILE A 426 14.83 -0.45 -17.22
CA ILE A 426 15.58 -1.07 -18.32
C ILE A 426 16.03 0.02 -19.31
N LYS A 427 15.14 0.99 -19.55
CA LYS A 427 15.38 2.12 -20.45
C LYS A 427 16.21 3.22 -19.79
N PHE A 428 15.97 3.51 -18.51
CA PHE A 428 16.70 4.52 -17.72
C PHE A 428 17.32 3.87 -16.48
N PRO A 429 18.42 3.11 -16.62
CA PRO A 429 19.02 2.38 -15.50
C PRO A 429 19.49 3.30 -14.37
N SER A 430 20.07 4.45 -14.72
CA SER A 430 20.57 5.44 -13.76
C SER A 430 19.47 6.12 -12.94
N ALA A 431 18.24 6.17 -13.45
CA ALA A 431 17.12 6.82 -12.78
C ALA A 431 16.51 5.96 -11.66
N HIS A 432 16.81 4.65 -11.57
CA HIS A 432 16.20 3.74 -10.60
C HIS A 432 16.36 4.22 -9.15
N GLY A 433 17.59 4.54 -8.74
CA GLY A 433 17.92 4.96 -7.37
C GLY A 433 17.46 6.39 -7.04
N PHE A 434 17.06 7.17 -8.04
CA PHE A 434 16.49 8.51 -7.86
C PHE A 434 14.96 8.47 -7.73
N LEU A 435 14.30 7.69 -8.60
CA LEU A 435 12.84 7.52 -8.61
C LEU A 435 12.35 6.68 -7.42
N THR A 436 13.09 5.62 -7.12
CA THR A 436 12.85 4.70 -6.01
C THR A 436 14.07 4.66 -5.09
N ARG A 437 14.12 3.73 -4.14
CA ARG A 437 15.30 3.61 -3.27
C ARG A 437 16.46 2.96 -4.05
N PRO A 438 17.71 3.41 -3.87
CA PRO A 438 18.86 2.71 -4.43
C PRO A 438 19.03 1.33 -3.79
N TYR A 439 19.70 0.42 -4.49
CA TYR A 439 20.04 -0.88 -3.93
C TYR A 439 21.07 -0.72 -2.80
N SER A 440 20.86 -1.39 -1.66
CA SER A 440 21.81 -1.31 -0.53
C SER A 440 23.15 -2.00 -0.80
N THR A 441 23.20 -2.89 -1.79
CA THR A 441 24.42 -3.54 -2.27
C THR A 441 25.19 -2.68 -3.27
N ASP A 442 24.59 -1.59 -3.76
CA ASP A 442 25.22 -0.65 -4.67
C ASP A 442 25.85 0.50 -3.87
N SER A 443 27.09 0.83 -4.21
CA SER A 443 27.86 1.88 -3.54
C SER A 443 27.87 3.12 -4.42
N HIS A 444 26.90 4.01 -4.22
CA HIS A 444 26.97 5.34 -4.82
C HIS A 444 28.09 6.15 -4.17
N ARG A 445 28.71 7.04 -4.96
CA ARG A 445 29.69 8.04 -4.51
C ARG A 445 29.06 8.95 -3.46
N SER A 446 29.06 8.53 -2.20
CA SER A 446 28.64 9.36 -1.07
C SER A 446 29.85 10.10 -0.51
N LEU A 447 29.61 11.19 0.24
CA LEU A 447 30.60 12.01 0.95
C LEU A 447 31.64 11.23 1.81
N ALA A 448 31.44 9.92 2.04
CA ALA A 448 32.35 9.04 2.76
C ALA A 448 33.29 8.22 1.85
N GLU A 449 33.38 8.54 0.55
CA GLU A 449 34.32 7.88 -0.37
C GLU A 449 35.76 8.17 0.08
N GLY A 450 36.41 7.17 0.69
CA GLY A 450 37.80 7.25 1.16
C GLY A 450 38.00 7.18 2.67
N VAL A 451 36.94 7.18 3.49
CA VAL A 451 37.06 7.02 4.96
C VAL A 451 37.00 5.54 5.33
N SER A 452 37.96 5.06 6.14
CA SER A 452 37.98 3.66 6.59
C SER A 452 36.90 3.38 7.64
N LEU A 453 36.45 2.13 7.76
CA LEU A 453 35.41 1.75 8.72
C LEU A 453 35.88 1.98 10.15
N ALA A 454 37.18 1.77 10.42
CA ALA A 454 37.77 2.05 11.71
C ALA A 454 37.65 3.53 12.12
N ASN A 455 37.78 4.47 11.17
CA ASN A 455 37.63 5.90 11.44
C ASN A 455 36.18 6.25 11.80
N ILE A 456 35.19 5.69 11.10
CA ILE A 456 33.77 5.88 11.41
C ILE A 456 33.45 5.36 12.82
N ILE A 457 34.04 4.22 13.22
CA ILE A 457 33.87 3.71 14.58
C ILE A 457 34.56 4.62 15.60
N ALA A 458 35.74 5.16 15.29
CA ALA A 458 36.43 6.11 16.16
C ALA A 458 35.61 7.40 16.37
N GLU A 459 35.00 7.95 15.32
CA GLU A 459 34.10 9.11 15.43
C GLU A 459 32.91 8.82 16.35
N LYS A 460 32.26 7.66 16.21
CA LYS A 460 31.15 7.26 17.09
C LYS A 460 31.58 7.00 18.54
N ARG A 461 32.81 6.53 18.75
CA ARG A 461 33.38 6.35 20.10
C ARG A 461 33.67 7.69 20.79
N GLY A 462 33.85 8.75 20.00
CA GLY A 462 34.27 10.05 20.50
C GLY A 462 35.65 10.02 21.15
N HIS A 463 36.02 11.13 21.77
CA HIS A 463 37.33 11.30 22.42
C HIS A 463 37.38 10.77 23.86
N LEU A 464 36.24 10.38 24.45
CA LEU A 464 36.14 9.88 25.83
C LEU A 464 36.55 8.41 25.99
N LEU A 465 36.65 7.68 24.88
CA LEU A 465 37.13 6.30 24.85
C LEU A 465 38.49 6.25 24.14
N PRO A 466 39.37 5.31 24.51
CA PRO A 466 40.65 5.15 23.81
C PRO A 466 40.40 4.85 22.33
N SER A 467 41.30 5.34 21.48
CA SER A 467 41.30 4.99 20.06
C SER A 467 41.43 3.48 19.88
N LEU A 468 40.89 2.97 18.78
CA LEU A 468 41.02 1.56 18.45
C LEU A 468 42.51 1.20 18.30
N PRO A 469 42.99 0.13 18.93
CA PRO A 469 44.34 -0.37 18.68
C PRO A 469 44.54 -0.57 17.16
N ARG A 470 45.68 -0.15 16.61
CA ARG A 470 45.91 -0.16 15.15
C ARG A 470 45.74 -1.55 14.53
N ASN A 471 46.02 -2.63 15.27
CA ASN A 471 45.78 -4.01 14.83
C ASN A 471 44.28 -4.34 14.71
N LEU A 472 43.46 -3.82 15.62
CA LEU A 472 42.00 -3.98 15.55
C LEU A 472 41.43 -3.11 14.42
N ALA A 473 41.94 -1.88 14.27
CA ALA A 473 41.56 -0.99 13.18
C ALA A 473 41.83 -1.63 11.81
N SER A 474 43.02 -2.21 11.59
CA SER A 474 43.36 -2.90 10.33
C SER A 474 42.50 -4.14 10.10
N SER A 475 42.17 -4.91 11.15
CA SER A 475 41.26 -6.06 11.06
C SER A 475 39.83 -5.64 10.69
N ILE A 476 39.32 -4.56 11.30
CA ILE A 476 38.02 -3.98 10.97
C ILE A 476 37.99 -3.50 9.52
N ASP A 477 39.04 -2.82 9.07
CA ASP A 477 39.13 -2.33 7.69
C ASP A 477 39.23 -3.48 6.70
N ALA A 478 39.95 -4.57 7.03
CA ALA A 478 39.96 -5.80 6.23
C ALA A 478 38.54 -6.38 6.09
N ARG A 479 37.78 -6.45 7.20
CA ARG A 479 36.36 -6.87 7.17
C ARG A 479 35.50 -5.92 6.35
N GLY A 480 35.72 -4.61 6.43
CA GLY A 480 35.04 -3.62 5.61
C GLY A 480 35.24 -3.89 4.11
N GLN A 481 36.46 -4.21 3.69
CA GLN A 481 36.75 -4.57 2.30
C GLN A 481 36.16 -5.93 1.89
N ASP A 482 36.17 -6.93 2.78
CA ASP A 482 35.54 -8.21 2.50
C ASP A 482 34.02 -8.08 2.31
N VAL A 483 33.35 -7.26 3.14
CA VAL A 483 31.92 -6.96 2.98
C VAL A 483 31.65 -6.23 1.67
N ARG A 484 32.50 -5.27 1.29
CA ARG A 484 32.41 -4.59 -0.01
C ARG A 484 32.50 -5.57 -1.18
N ARG A 485 33.45 -6.52 -1.13
CA ARG A 485 33.57 -7.59 -2.14
C ARG A 485 32.33 -8.48 -2.18
N LEU A 486 31.74 -8.81 -1.03
CA LEU A 486 30.48 -9.58 -0.98
C LEU A 486 29.32 -8.81 -1.60
N GLN A 487 29.17 -7.52 -1.29
CA GLN A 487 28.12 -6.67 -1.88
C GLN A 487 28.24 -6.59 -3.41
N GLN A 488 29.45 -6.38 -3.92
CA GLN A 488 29.72 -6.36 -5.36
C GLN A 488 29.44 -7.71 -6.02
N LYS A 489 29.81 -8.82 -5.36
CA LYS A 489 29.58 -10.17 -5.86
C LYS A 489 28.08 -10.50 -5.96
N HIS A 490 27.31 -10.20 -4.92
CA HIS A 490 25.91 -10.63 -4.79
C HIS A 490 24.88 -9.66 -5.41
N HIS A 491 25.27 -8.43 -5.77
CA HIS A 491 24.34 -7.41 -6.26
C HIS A 491 23.42 -7.88 -7.41
N ARG A 492 23.98 -8.51 -8.46
CA ARG A 492 23.19 -8.97 -9.61
C ARG A 492 22.41 -10.25 -9.28
N ASP A 493 23.05 -11.19 -8.59
CA ASP A 493 22.47 -12.49 -8.27
C ASP A 493 21.26 -12.33 -7.35
N ASP A 494 21.31 -11.42 -6.38
CA ASP A 494 20.22 -11.13 -5.45
C ASP A 494 19.01 -10.52 -6.19
N ILE A 495 19.23 -9.59 -7.12
CA ILE A 495 18.15 -8.97 -7.92
C ILE A 495 17.42 -10.04 -8.76
N VAL A 496 18.18 -10.85 -9.50
CA VAL A 496 17.61 -11.87 -10.39
C VAL A 496 16.91 -12.96 -9.58
N SER A 497 17.56 -13.44 -8.51
CA SER A 497 17.01 -14.48 -7.64
C SER A 497 15.76 -14.01 -6.93
N PHE A 498 15.71 -12.76 -6.46
CA PHE A 498 14.53 -12.19 -5.82
C PHE A 498 13.34 -12.08 -6.78
N GLN A 499 13.54 -11.56 -7.99
CA GLN A 499 12.46 -11.50 -8.97
C GLN A 499 12.00 -12.89 -9.43
N LYS A 500 12.92 -13.87 -9.52
CA LYS A 500 12.57 -15.27 -9.81
C LYS A 500 11.78 -15.88 -8.67
N LEU A 501 12.18 -15.65 -7.42
CA LEU A 501 11.49 -16.12 -6.22
C LEU A 501 10.05 -15.62 -6.18
N LEU A 502 9.85 -14.32 -6.42
CA LEU A 502 8.52 -13.70 -6.48
C LEU A 502 7.63 -14.22 -7.61
N ARG A 503 8.17 -14.84 -8.66
CA ARG A 503 7.41 -15.39 -9.81
C ARG A 503 7.31 -16.91 -9.82
N SER A 504 8.04 -17.59 -8.94
CA SER A 504 8.15 -19.06 -8.94
C SER A 504 6.92 -19.74 -8.35
N SER A 505 6.70 -21.01 -8.69
CA SER A 505 5.64 -21.85 -8.09
C SER A 505 5.74 -21.92 -6.56
N HIS A 506 6.93 -21.71 -5.97
CA HIS A 506 7.08 -21.59 -4.52
C HIS A 506 6.29 -20.43 -3.91
N ALA A 507 6.07 -19.34 -4.65
CA ALA A 507 5.20 -18.25 -4.22
C ALA A 507 3.71 -18.62 -4.28
N ASP A 508 3.32 -19.48 -5.24
CA ASP A 508 1.96 -20.00 -5.36
C ASP A 508 1.66 -21.08 -4.29
N ASP A 509 2.67 -21.91 -3.96
CA ASP A 509 2.59 -22.95 -2.93
C ASP A 509 2.58 -22.35 -1.51
N ASN A 510 3.33 -21.27 -1.28
CA ASN A 510 3.42 -20.56 -0.01
C ASN A 510 3.09 -19.07 -0.17
N PRO A 511 1.83 -18.71 -0.44
CA PRO A 511 1.42 -17.32 -0.67
C PRO A 511 1.62 -16.45 0.57
N SER A 512 1.64 -17.03 1.78
CA SER A 512 1.95 -16.29 3.01
C SER A 512 3.40 -15.83 3.11
N ALA A 513 4.33 -16.43 2.34
CA ALA A 513 5.75 -16.09 2.37
C ALA A 513 6.12 -15.00 1.36
N PHE A 514 5.52 -15.01 0.17
CA PHE A 514 5.90 -14.13 -0.95
C PHE A 514 4.70 -13.48 -1.65
N SER A 515 3.78 -12.88 -0.89
CA SER A 515 2.65 -12.14 -1.44
C SER A 515 2.51 -10.75 -0.79
N SER A 516 2.24 -9.77 -1.64
CA SER A 516 1.90 -8.40 -1.27
C SER A 516 0.75 -7.90 -2.13
N TYR A 517 0.31 -6.67 -1.90
CA TYR A 517 -0.64 -6.01 -2.79
C TYR A 517 0.00 -5.62 -4.13
N ALA A 518 1.28 -5.19 -4.13
CA ALA A 518 1.90 -4.45 -5.23
C ALA A 518 3.38 -4.84 -5.53
N ASP A 519 3.74 -6.12 -5.44
CA ASP A 519 5.10 -6.60 -5.79
C ASP A 519 5.20 -7.07 -7.25
N TRP A 520 4.87 -6.18 -8.17
CA TRP A 520 4.95 -6.47 -9.61
C TRP A 520 6.37 -6.31 -10.15
N SER A 521 6.68 -6.97 -11.26
CA SER A 521 7.96 -6.77 -11.97
C SER A 521 8.05 -5.44 -12.74
N TYR A 522 6.92 -4.75 -12.87
CA TYR A 522 6.80 -3.48 -13.57
C TYR A 522 6.58 -2.33 -12.60
N PHE A 523 6.89 -1.11 -13.03
CA PHE A 523 6.66 0.08 -12.25
C PHE A 523 5.30 0.70 -12.60
N ASN A 524 4.50 1.02 -11.61
CA ASN A 524 3.22 1.70 -11.79
C ASN A 524 3.22 3.04 -11.03
N PRO A 525 3.18 4.19 -11.72
CA PRO A 525 3.15 5.49 -11.06
C PRO A 525 1.83 5.78 -10.32
N HIS A 526 0.77 5.00 -10.59
CA HIS A 526 -0.54 5.11 -9.92
C HIS A 526 -0.78 4.02 -8.89
N ALA A 527 0.27 3.27 -8.51
CA ALA A 527 0.19 2.25 -7.47
C ALA A 527 -0.49 2.81 -6.21
N VAL A 528 -1.54 2.13 -5.78
CA VAL A 528 -2.36 2.49 -4.62
C VAL A 528 -1.53 2.29 -3.36
N ARG A 529 -1.74 3.20 -2.40
CA ARG A 529 -1.14 3.12 -1.08
C ARG A 529 -1.53 1.82 -0.38
N ALA A 530 -0.55 1.10 0.15
CA ALA A 530 -0.77 -0.20 0.78
C ALA A 530 -1.78 -0.13 1.94
N GLU A 531 -1.82 1.01 2.64
CA GLU A 531 -2.72 1.25 3.77
C GLU A 531 -4.20 1.27 3.36
N GLU A 532 -4.52 1.70 2.13
CA GLU A 532 -5.89 1.72 1.62
C GLU A 532 -6.41 0.30 1.43
N ARG A 533 -5.58 -0.58 0.83
CA ARG A 533 -5.90 -2.00 0.66
C ARG A 533 -5.94 -2.73 2.00
N ASP A 534 -5.02 -2.43 2.92
CA ASP A 534 -5.00 -3.06 4.24
C ASP A 534 -6.23 -2.69 5.08
N ARG A 535 -6.67 -1.43 5.02
CA ARG A 535 -7.91 -1.01 5.68
C ARG A 535 -9.13 -1.79 5.17
N LEU A 536 -9.24 -2.02 3.86
CA LEU A 536 -10.33 -2.83 3.29
C LEU A 536 -10.20 -4.29 3.70
N ARG A 537 -8.98 -4.84 3.72
CA ARG A 537 -8.70 -6.21 4.18
C ARG A 537 -9.11 -6.41 5.64
N GLN A 538 -8.75 -5.48 6.53
CA GLN A 538 -9.10 -5.56 7.95
C GLN A 538 -10.62 -5.61 8.14
N LYS A 539 -11.36 -4.71 7.46
CA LYS A 539 -12.83 -4.72 7.46
C LYS A 539 -13.41 -6.03 6.91
N ALA A 540 -12.79 -6.61 5.88
CA ALA A 540 -13.24 -7.88 5.32
C ALA A 540 -13.01 -9.04 6.30
N ILE A 541 -11.90 -9.05 7.04
CA ILE A 541 -11.62 -10.04 8.09
C ILE A 541 -12.65 -9.92 9.23
N GLU A 542 -13.02 -8.71 9.63
CA GLU A 542 -14.08 -8.49 10.62
C GLU A 542 -15.43 -9.01 10.12
N ALA A 543 -15.79 -8.74 8.88
CA ALA A 543 -17.01 -9.26 8.26
C ALA A 543 -17.00 -10.80 8.17
N LEU A 544 -15.86 -11.42 7.82
CA LEU A 544 -15.71 -12.88 7.82
C LEU A 544 -15.92 -13.48 9.23
N LYS A 545 -15.32 -12.89 10.27
CA LYS A 545 -15.53 -13.31 11.66
C LYS A 545 -17.00 -13.17 12.08
N LEU A 546 -17.66 -12.10 11.65
CA LEU A 546 -19.09 -11.89 11.91
C LEU A 546 -19.97 -12.93 11.20
N TYR A 547 -19.62 -13.28 9.95
CA TYR A 547 -20.30 -14.33 9.18
C TYR A 547 -20.15 -15.70 9.84
N ASP A 548 -18.95 -16.02 10.32
CA ASP A 548 -18.64 -17.29 10.98
C ASP A 548 -19.36 -17.41 12.35
N SER A 549 -19.38 -16.33 13.15
CA SER A 549 -20.12 -16.28 14.41
C SER A 549 -21.60 -16.63 14.26
N ALA A 550 -22.21 -16.34 13.12
CA ALA A 550 -23.61 -16.64 12.87
C ALA A 550 -23.92 -18.14 12.72
N THR A 551 -22.91 -18.97 12.49
CA THR A 551 -23.08 -20.43 12.31
C THR A 551 -23.67 -21.07 13.56
N ASP A 552 -23.18 -20.73 14.75
CA ASP A 552 -23.69 -21.26 16.04
C ASP A 552 -25.07 -20.72 16.44
N ASP A 553 -25.46 -19.59 15.85
CA ASP A 553 -26.76 -18.95 16.05
C ASP A 553 -27.84 -19.59 15.17
N ILE A 554 -27.52 -19.91 13.91
CA ILE A 554 -28.43 -20.52 12.93
C ILE A 554 -28.58 -22.02 13.17
N TYR A 555 -27.48 -22.70 13.48
CA TYR A 555 -27.44 -24.14 13.69
C TYR A 555 -27.30 -24.48 15.19
N ARG A 556 -27.48 -25.75 15.53
CA ARG A 556 -27.30 -26.28 16.89
C ARG A 556 -26.76 -27.70 16.86
N ARG A 557 -26.10 -28.12 17.94
CA ARG A 557 -25.77 -29.54 18.15
C ARG A 557 -27.03 -30.37 18.45
N SER A 558 -26.87 -31.70 18.44
CA SER A 558 -27.95 -32.60 18.86
C SER A 558 -28.42 -32.24 20.27
N TYR A 559 -29.70 -32.49 20.54
CA TYR A 559 -30.26 -32.27 21.87
C TYR A 559 -29.59 -33.17 22.91
N GLU A 560 -29.37 -34.44 22.57
CA GLU A 560 -28.73 -35.44 23.43
C GLU A 560 -27.28 -35.07 23.74
N ASP A 561 -26.51 -34.57 22.77
CA ASP A 561 -25.13 -34.12 22.98
C ASP A 561 -25.06 -32.98 24.01
N VAL A 562 -26.03 -32.08 24.00
CA VAL A 562 -26.10 -30.96 24.94
C VAL A 562 -26.53 -31.44 26.33
N LEU A 563 -27.47 -32.39 26.41
CA LEU A 563 -27.81 -33.04 27.69
C LEU A 563 -26.60 -33.76 28.31
N LEU A 564 -25.88 -34.54 27.50
CA LEU A 564 -24.63 -35.18 27.90
C LEU A 564 -23.56 -34.15 28.28
N CYS A 565 -23.49 -33.00 27.61
CA CYS A 565 -22.60 -31.92 28.01
C CYS A 565 -22.97 -31.37 29.41
N HIS A 566 -24.26 -31.25 29.72
CA HIS A 566 -24.74 -30.72 31.00
C HIS A 566 -24.59 -31.67 32.19
N THR A 567 -24.23 -32.95 31.97
CA THR A 567 -23.84 -33.84 33.07
C THR A 567 -22.51 -33.42 33.68
N GLN A 568 -21.62 -32.80 32.89
CA GLN A 568 -20.39 -32.18 33.37
C GLN A 568 -20.67 -30.71 33.69
N ARG A 569 -20.92 -30.42 34.97
CA ARG A 569 -21.18 -29.06 35.41
C ARG A 569 -19.87 -28.26 35.47
N VAL A 570 -19.94 -27.02 35.00
CA VAL A 570 -18.86 -26.06 35.17
C VAL A 570 -18.76 -25.73 36.66
N THR A 571 -17.65 -26.12 37.29
CA THR A 571 -17.32 -25.77 38.67
C THR A 571 -16.16 -24.76 38.69
N GLU A 572 -16.27 -23.77 39.58
CA GLU A 572 -15.37 -22.62 39.67
C GLU A 572 -13.90 -22.97 39.88
N ASN A 573 -13.61 -24.09 40.54
CA ASN A 573 -12.23 -24.43 40.87
C ASN A 573 -11.47 -25.10 39.71
N ASN A 574 -12.16 -25.87 38.86
CA ASN A 574 -11.51 -26.81 37.94
C ASN A 574 -11.95 -26.67 36.48
N HIS A 575 -13.19 -26.25 36.23
CA HIS A 575 -13.77 -26.25 34.87
C HIS A 575 -13.93 -24.85 34.29
N THR A 576 -13.65 -23.80 35.08
CA THR A 576 -13.55 -22.43 34.60
C THR A 576 -12.09 -22.09 34.29
N ILE A 577 -11.91 -21.23 33.31
CA ILE A 577 -10.60 -20.65 33.01
C ILE A 577 -10.24 -19.72 34.18
N PRO A 578 -8.99 -19.73 34.69
CA PRO A 578 -8.61 -18.90 35.82
C PRO A 578 -8.82 -17.41 35.52
N ALA A 579 -9.24 -16.64 36.52
CA ALA A 579 -9.51 -15.21 36.38
C ALA A 579 -8.29 -14.40 35.90
N THR A 580 -7.08 -14.88 36.20
CA THR A 580 -5.81 -14.22 35.85
C THR A 580 -5.27 -14.72 34.51
N LEU A 581 -6.03 -14.48 33.44
CA LEU A 581 -5.53 -14.70 32.10
C LEU A 581 -4.44 -13.66 31.73
N PRO A 582 -3.47 -14.04 30.89
CA PRO A 582 -2.50 -13.09 30.39
C PRO A 582 -3.21 -12.06 29.52
N THR A 583 -3.41 -10.86 30.07
CA THR A 583 -3.97 -9.71 29.37
C THR A 583 -3.07 -8.51 29.62
N LEU A 584 -2.92 -7.63 28.63
CA LEU A 584 -2.05 -6.48 28.78
C LEU A 584 -2.43 -5.58 29.97
N PRO A 585 -3.72 -5.27 30.24
CA PRO A 585 -4.11 -4.51 31.42
C PRO A 585 -3.77 -5.18 32.75
N HIS A 586 -3.84 -6.52 32.84
CA HIS A 586 -3.42 -7.27 34.03
C HIS A 586 -1.95 -7.00 34.35
N PHE A 587 -1.05 -7.10 33.36
CA PHE A 587 0.38 -6.83 33.59
C PHE A 587 0.67 -5.36 33.88
N VAL A 588 -0.05 -4.42 33.24
CA VAL A 588 0.06 -3.00 33.57
C VAL A 588 -0.35 -2.77 35.03
N ALA A 589 -1.43 -3.39 35.50
CA ALA A 589 -1.88 -3.28 36.88
C ALA A 589 -0.87 -3.91 37.85
N VAL A 590 -0.32 -5.09 37.55
CA VAL A 590 0.71 -5.74 38.37
C VAL A 590 1.95 -4.85 38.56
N ILE A 591 2.40 -4.16 37.50
CA ILE A 591 3.55 -3.25 37.56
C ILE A 591 3.18 -1.96 38.30
N LYS A 592 2.04 -1.34 37.99
CA LYS A 592 1.58 -0.09 38.64
C LYS A 592 1.19 -0.27 40.10
N LYS A 593 0.84 -1.49 40.52
CA LYS A 593 0.57 -1.83 41.92
C LYS A 593 1.82 -1.75 42.79
N ASP A 594 3.00 -1.75 42.18
CA ASP A 594 4.25 -1.58 42.92
C ASP A 594 4.27 -0.23 43.66
N PRO A 595 4.60 -0.20 44.96
CA PRO A 595 4.48 1.01 45.77
C PRO A 595 5.36 2.16 45.23
N HIS A 596 6.57 1.88 44.77
CA HIS A 596 7.48 2.90 44.24
C HIS A 596 7.00 3.45 42.90
N ILE A 597 6.47 2.59 42.02
CA ILE A 597 5.86 3.02 40.74
C ILE A 597 4.60 3.85 41.00
N SER A 598 3.70 3.38 41.86
CA SER A 598 2.49 4.12 42.22
C SER A 598 2.85 5.49 42.81
N PHE A 599 3.82 5.53 43.71
CA PHE A 599 4.26 6.78 44.32
C PHE A 599 4.86 7.75 43.31
N LEU A 600 5.77 7.29 42.45
CA LEU A 600 6.34 8.14 41.40
C LEU A 600 5.28 8.68 40.44
N GLN A 601 4.30 7.86 40.06
CA GLN A 601 3.26 8.25 39.10
C GLN A 601 2.31 9.31 39.68
N HIS A 602 2.04 9.28 40.99
CA HIS A 602 1.02 10.13 41.62
C HIS A 602 1.59 11.29 42.44
N VAL A 603 2.76 11.13 43.05
CA VAL A 603 3.30 12.08 44.05
C VAL A 603 4.73 12.52 43.72
N GLY A 604 5.58 11.56 43.36
CA GLY A 604 7.03 11.74 43.23
C GLY A 604 7.42 12.55 41.99
N LEU A 605 6.81 12.30 40.84
CA LEU A 605 7.03 13.14 39.66
C LEU A 605 6.30 14.49 39.80
N PRO A 606 6.86 15.59 39.25
CA PRO A 606 6.14 16.86 39.14
C PRO A 606 4.85 16.67 38.35
N ASP A 607 3.81 17.47 38.63
CA ASP A 607 2.51 17.31 37.97
C ASP A 607 2.65 17.41 36.45
N ARG A 608 2.04 16.47 35.72
CA ARG A 608 2.12 16.38 34.25
C ARG A 608 1.68 17.67 33.56
N ASN A 609 0.80 18.45 34.19
CA ASN A 609 0.26 19.69 33.65
C ASN A 609 1.08 20.93 34.04
N SER A 610 2.04 20.82 34.97
CA SER A 610 2.76 21.99 35.49
C SER A 610 3.87 22.46 34.57
N SER A 611 4.52 21.56 33.82
CA SER A 611 5.58 21.92 32.87
C SER A 611 5.76 20.88 31.76
N ALA A 612 6.34 21.30 30.63
CA ALA A 612 6.65 20.39 29.53
C ALA A 612 7.66 19.29 29.93
N ALA A 613 8.63 19.62 30.80
CA ALA A 613 9.58 18.65 31.34
C ALA A 613 8.88 17.60 32.22
N ALA A 614 7.91 18.01 33.04
CA ALA A 614 7.10 17.11 33.84
C ALA A 614 6.25 16.18 32.96
N ALA A 615 5.57 16.74 31.94
CA ALA A 615 4.81 15.95 30.97
C ALA A 615 5.68 14.89 30.26
N LEU A 616 6.93 15.24 29.91
CA LEU A 616 7.89 14.33 29.29
C LEU A 616 8.25 13.17 30.24
N ARG A 617 8.53 13.47 31.52
CA ARG A 617 8.85 12.45 32.54
C ARG A 617 7.68 11.49 32.76
N HIS A 618 6.46 12.01 32.88
CA HIS A 618 5.24 11.18 32.96
C HIS A 618 5.07 10.28 31.75
N LYS A 619 5.21 10.83 30.53
CA LYS A 619 5.11 10.05 29.29
C LYS A 619 6.16 8.95 29.20
N GLU A 620 7.39 9.25 29.61
CA GLU A 620 8.49 8.28 29.61
C GLU A 620 8.27 7.16 30.64
N MET A 621 7.78 7.49 31.84
CA MET A 621 7.38 6.51 32.85
C MET A 621 6.28 5.58 32.35
N GLU A 622 5.18 6.13 31.83
CA GLU A 622 4.06 5.35 31.30
C GLU A 622 4.48 4.45 30.14
N LYS A 623 5.35 4.94 29.26
CA LYS A 623 5.91 4.19 28.14
C LYS A 623 6.78 3.03 28.61
N ARG A 624 7.64 3.23 29.62
CA ARG A 624 8.49 2.16 30.19
C ARG A 624 7.67 1.09 30.89
N VAL A 625 6.64 1.49 31.65
CA VAL A 625 5.65 0.56 32.23
C VAL A 625 4.95 -0.25 31.13
N TYR A 626 4.50 0.41 30.06
CA TYR A 626 3.87 -0.26 28.92
C TYR A 626 4.80 -1.26 28.22
N TYR A 627 6.07 -0.91 28.03
CA TYR A 627 7.06 -1.82 27.41
C TYR A 627 7.30 -3.07 28.25
N LEU A 628 7.45 -2.93 29.57
CA LEU A 628 7.60 -4.07 30.46
C LEU A 628 6.32 -4.92 30.48
N ALA A 629 5.14 -4.30 30.57
CA ALA A 629 3.86 -5.01 30.54
C ALA A 629 3.68 -5.82 29.24
N ARG A 630 4.01 -5.23 28.09
CA ARG A 630 3.94 -5.90 26.79
C ARG A 630 4.93 -7.05 26.68
N ALA A 631 6.13 -6.90 27.22
CA ALA A 631 7.13 -7.97 27.24
C ALA A 631 6.68 -9.16 28.11
N LEU A 632 6.16 -8.88 29.31
CA LEU A 632 5.60 -9.91 30.20
C LEU A 632 4.39 -10.61 29.57
N TYR A 633 3.50 -9.85 28.93
CA TYR A 633 2.34 -10.38 28.20
C TYR A 633 2.75 -11.37 27.10
N HIS A 634 3.71 -11.00 26.24
CA HIS A 634 4.18 -11.92 25.19
C HIS A 634 4.94 -13.13 25.73
N MET A 635 5.68 -12.97 26.84
CA MET A 635 6.30 -14.10 27.53
C MET A 635 5.24 -15.05 28.09
N ALA A 636 4.14 -14.54 28.64
CA ALA A 636 3.05 -15.32 29.19
C ALA A 636 2.26 -16.10 28.13
N LEU A 637 1.95 -15.47 26.99
CA LEU A 637 1.29 -16.15 25.87
C LEU A 637 2.11 -17.34 25.35
N GLU A 638 3.42 -17.17 25.22
CA GLU A 638 4.33 -18.18 24.66
C GLU A 638 5.12 -18.94 25.75
N TYR A 639 4.62 -18.95 26.99
CA TYR A 639 5.35 -19.52 28.14
C TYR A 639 5.63 -21.02 27.98
N HIS A 640 4.75 -21.72 27.27
CA HIS A 640 4.83 -23.16 27.01
C HIS A 640 5.93 -23.51 25.99
N LYS A 641 6.38 -22.58 25.14
CA LYS A 641 7.44 -22.82 24.12
C LYS A 641 8.78 -22.30 24.62
N GLU A 642 9.70 -23.21 24.95
CA GLU A 642 10.99 -22.85 25.56
C GLU A 642 11.80 -21.84 24.74
N ALA A 643 12.02 -22.09 23.44
CA ALA A 643 12.84 -21.22 22.60
C ALA A 643 12.29 -19.77 22.54
N VAL A 644 10.98 -19.63 22.35
CA VAL A 644 10.31 -18.31 22.27
C VAL A 644 10.27 -17.65 23.65
N ARG A 645 10.02 -18.43 24.71
CA ARG A 645 10.05 -17.94 26.10
C ARG A 645 11.40 -17.34 26.44
N ARG A 646 12.52 -18.00 26.11
CA ARG A 646 13.89 -17.49 26.39
C ARG A 646 14.18 -16.18 25.66
N VAL A 647 13.73 -16.02 24.42
CA VAL A 647 13.84 -14.77 23.67
C VAL A 647 12.97 -13.67 24.28
N ASN A 648 11.70 -13.97 24.58
CA ASN A 648 10.80 -12.99 25.22
C ASN A 648 11.28 -12.60 26.62
N LYS A 649 11.95 -13.50 27.34
CA LYS A 649 12.59 -13.18 28.62
C LYS A 649 13.72 -12.15 28.46
N GLN A 650 14.49 -12.18 27.37
CA GLN A 650 15.47 -11.10 27.11
C GLN A 650 14.77 -9.75 26.88
N LYS A 651 13.61 -9.73 26.20
CA LYS A 651 12.81 -8.50 26.06
C LYS A 651 12.32 -7.99 27.42
N VAL A 652 11.91 -8.89 28.31
CA VAL A 652 11.53 -8.56 29.70
C VAL A 652 12.73 -7.98 30.44
N ASN A 653 13.91 -8.58 30.34
CA ASN A 653 15.12 -8.11 31.02
C ASN A 653 15.50 -6.68 30.57
N VAL A 654 15.47 -6.40 29.26
CA VAL A 654 15.74 -5.06 28.72
C VAL A 654 14.69 -4.05 29.17
N ALA A 655 13.39 -4.40 29.05
CA ALA A 655 12.32 -3.48 29.43
C ALA A 655 12.31 -3.20 30.94
N ALA A 656 12.60 -4.20 31.77
CA ALA A 656 12.70 -4.06 33.21
C ALA A 656 13.90 -3.19 33.59
N ALA A 657 15.08 -3.43 33.00
CA ALA A 657 16.26 -2.60 33.25
C ALA A 657 16.04 -1.12 32.91
N LEU A 658 15.36 -0.82 31.79
CA LEU A 658 15.01 0.56 31.43
C LEU A 658 14.07 1.22 32.44
N LEU A 659 13.09 0.48 32.96
CA LEU A 659 12.19 0.96 34.00
C LEU A 659 12.93 1.14 35.33
N ASP A 660 13.75 0.19 35.73
CA ASP A 660 14.51 0.21 36.98
C ASP A 660 15.46 1.41 37.02
N VAL A 661 16.20 1.67 35.94
CA VAL A 661 17.07 2.85 35.83
C VAL A 661 16.26 4.15 35.90
N PHE A 662 15.07 4.22 35.29
CA PHE A 662 14.20 5.39 35.40
C PHE A 662 13.78 5.65 36.84
N VAL A 663 13.28 4.61 37.50
CA VAL A 663 12.77 4.67 38.86
C VAL A 663 13.89 5.09 39.80
N GLN A 664 15.07 4.47 39.69
CA GLN A 664 16.23 4.83 40.49
C GLN A 664 16.65 6.29 40.28
N GLN A 665 16.75 6.76 39.03
CA GLN A 665 17.13 8.14 38.72
C GLN A 665 16.13 9.16 39.27
N GLU A 666 14.83 8.97 39.03
CA GLU A 666 13.80 9.90 39.50
C GLU A 666 13.62 9.84 41.02
N TRP A 667 13.83 8.67 41.62
CA TRP A 667 13.82 8.50 43.07
C TRP A 667 15.01 9.21 43.74
N ASP A 668 16.21 9.07 43.17
CA ASP A 668 17.40 9.78 43.64
C ASP A 668 17.26 11.29 43.46
N ASN A 669 16.68 11.74 42.34
CA ASN A 669 16.41 13.16 42.10
C ASN A 669 15.43 13.72 43.13
N LEU A 670 14.34 13.00 43.42
CA LEU A 670 13.34 13.37 44.43
C LEU A 670 13.99 13.55 45.81
N LEU A 671 14.88 12.64 46.20
CA LEU A 671 15.57 12.71 47.50
C LEU A 671 16.62 13.83 47.55
N LYS A 672 17.34 14.08 46.45
CA LYS A 672 18.34 15.18 46.37
C LYS A 672 17.72 16.57 46.31
N GLU A 673 16.57 16.72 45.64
CA GLU A 673 15.84 17.98 45.61
C GLU A 673 15.43 18.41 47.03
N ASP A 674 14.99 17.46 47.86
CA ASP A 674 14.67 17.68 49.29
C ASP A 674 15.89 18.10 50.12
N ASP A 675 17.02 17.37 49.98
CA ASP A 675 18.26 17.68 50.72
C ASP A 675 18.82 19.08 50.37
N SER A 676 18.68 19.51 49.10
CA SER A 676 19.13 20.84 48.66
C SER A 676 18.24 21.99 49.15
N ILE A 677 16.93 21.76 49.28
CA ILE A 677 15.97 22.75 49.80
C ILE A 677 16.13 22.91 51.32
N ASN A 678 16.34 21.79 52.03
CA ASN A 678 16.59 21.78 53.47
C ASN A 678 17.93 22.43 53.86
N ALA A 679 18.94 22.40 52.98
CA ALA A 679 20.22 23.09 53.20
C ALA A 679 20.16 24.62 53.03
N VAL A 680 19.20 25.15 52.26
CA VAL A 680 19.11 26.59 51.90
C VAL A 680 18.07 27.33 52.73
N ARG A 681 17.01 26.67 53.19
CA ARG A 681 16.00 27.25 54.09
C ARG A 681 15.90 26.38 55.33
N GLY A 682 16.43 26.85 56.46
CA GLY A 682 16.20 26.28 57.79
C GLY A 682 14.75 26.43 58.28
N LEU A 683 13.76 26.11 57.45
CA LEU A 683 12.33 26.13 57.72
C LEU A 683 11.80 24.70 57.51
N SER A 684 12.03 23.86 58.50
CA SER A 684 11.32 22.57 58.65
C SER A 684 9.85 22.85 58.96
N GLY A 685 8.93 22.19 58.24
CA GLY A 685 7.55 22.15 58.71
C GLY A 685 6.46 21.76 57.72
N MET A 686 6.56 22.08 56.42
CA MET A 686 5.42 21.80 55.50
C MET A 686 5.77 21.25 54.10
N GLN A 687 7.05 21.18 53.72
CA GLN A 687 7.49 20.54 52.47
C GLN A 687 8.20 19.19 52.67
N ASP A 688 8.48 18.84 53.94
CA ASP A 688 9.06 17.58 54.44
C ASP A 688 8.24 16.31 54.11
N ASP A 689 7.03 16.44 53.59
CA ASP A 689 6.11 15.31 53.45
C ASP A 689 6.44 14.37 52.29
N LYS A 690 6.87 14.87 51.13
CA LYS A 690 7.09 14.02 49.95
C LYS A 690 8.29 13.09 50.10
N ALA A 691 9.43 13.63 50.51
CA ALA A 691 10.63 12.83 50.69
C ALA A 691 10.54 11.91 51.91
N ARG A 692 9.87 12.33 52.98
CA ARG A 692 9.55 11.44 54.12
C ARG A 692 8.64 10.29 53.71
N MET A 693 7.57 10.56 52.94
CA MET A 693 6.71 9.51 52.37
C MET A 693 7.50 8.57 51.46
N ALA A 694 8.39 9.10 50.61
CA ALA A 694 9.25 8.28 49.77
C ALA A 694 10.16 7.37 50.61
N ARG A 695 10.91 7.91 51.58
CA ARG A 695 11.78 7.13 52.49
C ARG A 695 11.00 6.04 53.25
N SER A 696 9.71 6.26 53.56
CA SER A 696 8.86 5.27 54.24
C SER A 696 8.53 4.02 53.40
N LEU A 697 8.62 4.08 52.07
CA LEU A 697 8.38 2.92 51.19
C LEU A 697 9.56 1.92 51.19
N GLY A 698 10.69 2.28 51.79
CA GLY A 698 11.87 1.43 51.88
C GLY A 698 12.59 1.23 50.53
N GLY A 699 13.39 0.17 50.44
CA GLY A 699 14.20 -0.12 49.26
C GLY A 699 13.35 -0.55 48.06
N TYR A 700 13.61 0.08 46.90
CA TYR A 700 13.01 -0.34 45.64
C TYR A 700 13.51 -1.72 45.22
N MET A 701 12.58 -2.64 44.91
CA MET A 701 12.91 -3.96 44.37
C MET A 701 12.93 -3.92 42.84
N PRO A 702 14.09 -4.06 42.17
CA PRO A 702 14.18 -3.97 40.71
C PRO A 702 13.32 -5.04 40.02
N PHE A 703 12.57 -4.67 38.98
CA PHE A 703 11.76 -5.60 38.19
C PHE A 703 12.61 -6.63 37.45
N ALA A 704 13.85 -6.31 37.09
CA ALA A 704 14.75 -7.23 36.41
C ALA A 704 15.00 -8.51 37.23
N ASN A 705 15.03 -8.37 38.57
CA ASN A 705 15.34 -9.45 39.50
C ASN A 705 14.09 -10.21 39.98
N ARG A 706 12.89 -9.78 39.59
CA ARG A 706 11.64 -10.43 40.05
C ARG A 706 11.42 -11.75 39.32
N PRO A 707 11.28 -12.89 40.04
CA PRO A 707 11.02 -14.16 39.41
C PRO A 707 9.52 -14.34 39.14
N LEU A 708 9.03 -13.79 38.03
CA LEU A 708 7.61 -13.80 37.66
C LEU A 708 7.25 -15.03 36.81
N ASN A 709 6.20 -15.74 37.21
CA ASN A 709 5.62 -16.86 36.47
C ASN A 709 4.76 -16.37 35.28
N ALA A 710 4.14 -17.32 34.56
CA ALA A 710 3.29 -17.01 33.39
C ALA A 710 2.13 -16.07 33.70
N ASN A 711 1.62 -16.08 34.94
CA ASN A 711 0.47 -15.27 35.35
C ASN A 711 0.90 -13.89 35.88
N GLY A 712 2.19 -13.57 35.87
CA GLY A 712 2.73 -12.30 36.37
C GLY A 712 2.87 -12.24 37.89
N PHE A 713 2.76 -13.37 38.58
CA PHE A 713 2.99 -13.47 40.02
C PHE A 713 4.38 -14.04 40.32
N PRO A 714 4.93 -13.83 41.52
CA PRO A 714 6.13 -14.54 41.96
C PRO A 714 5.97 -16.06 41.77
N THR A 715 7.02 -16.69 41.26
CA THR A 715 7.04 -18.15 41.04
C THR A 715 7.05 -18.92 42.36
N GLU A 716 6.34 -20.04 42.40
CA GLU A 716 6.41 -21.01 43.50
C GLU A 716 7.61 -21.96 43.38
N ALA A 717 8.23 -22.01 42.19
CA ALA A 717 9.40 -22.83 41.93
C ALA A 717 10.65 -22.29 42.65
N ARG A 718 11.61 -23.18 42.91
CA ARG A 718 12.92 -22.79 43.45
C ARG A 718 13.63 -21.83 42.49
N ALA A 719 14.46 -20.94 43.05
CA ALA A 719 15.19 -19.94 42.29
C ALA A 719 16.05 -20.56 41.15
N ASP A 720 16.72 -21.68 41.42
CA ASP A 720 17.54 -22.38 40.43
C ASP A 720 16.72 -22.94 39.26
N ASP A 721 15.51 -23.44 39.56
CA ASP A 721 14.60 -23.96 38.55
C ASP A 721 14.10 -22.82 37.65
N TYR A 722 13.70 -21.71 38.25
CA TYR A 722 13.29 -20.52 37.50
C TYR A 722 14.44 -19.95 36.67
N ALA A 723 15.65 -19.82 37.25
CA ALA A 723 16.83 -19.33 36.55
C ALA A 723 17.15 -20.20 35.33
N ARG A 724 17.08 -21.53 35.47
CA ARG A 724 17.26 -22.48 34.36
C ARG A 724 16.21 -22.31 33.27
N TRP A 725 14.93 -22.16 33.63
CA TRP A 725 13.84 -21.97 32.66
C TRP A 725 13.91 -20.65 31.89
N MET A 726 14.51 -19.63 32.52
CA MET A 726 14.60 -18.25 32.04
C MET A 726 16.00 -17.87 31.52
N ALA A 727 16.94 -18.81 31.50
CA ALA A 727 18.30 -18.57 31.01
C ALA A 727 18.30 -18.09 29.53
N PRO A 728 19.27 -17.25 29.14
CA PRO A 728 19.35 -16.71 27.78
C PRO A 728 19.48 -17.82 26.73
N PRO A 729 19.01 -17.58 25.48
CA PRO A 729 19.25 -18.51 24.39
C PRO A 729 20.75 -18.70 24.15
N THR A 730 21.21 -19.94 24.17
CA THR A 730 22.55 -20.31 23.67
C THR A 730 22.42 -20.66 22.20
N VAL A 731 23.33 -20.16 21.37
CA VAL A 731 23.52 -20.73 20.03
C VAL A 731 24.18 -22.08 20.27
N GLU A 732 23.40 -23.17 20.22
CA GLU A 732 24.02 -24.46 19.99
C GLU A 732 24.73 -24.36 18.64
N SER A 733 26.06 -24.28 18.68
CA SER A 733 26.87 -24.55 17.50
C SER A 733 26.52 -25.98 17.08
N ARG A 734 25.62 -26.13 16.11
CA ARG A 734 25.57 -27.37 15.33
C ARG A 734 26.99 -27.58 14.85
N GLY A 735 27.62 -28.64 15.37
CA GLY A 735 29.02 -28.98 15.10
C GLY A 735 29.28 -28.90 13.60
N ALA A 736 30.43 -28.28 13.29
CA ALA A 736 31.02 -28.30 11.97
C ALA A 736 31.23 -29.73 11.46
#